data_AF-A0A3C0PBR6-F1
#
_entry.id   AF-A0A3C0PBR6-F1
#
_cell.length_a   1.000
_cell.length_b   1.000
_cell.length_c   1.000
_cell.angle_alpha   90.00
_cell.angle_beta   90.00
_cell.angle_gamma   90.00
#
_symmetry.space_group_name_H-M   'P 1'
#
loop_
_entity.id
_entity.type
_entity.pdbx_description
1 polymer ?
#
loop_
_entity_poly.entity_id
_entity_poly.type
_entity_poly.pdbx_seq_one_letter_code
_entity_poly.pdbx_strand_id
1 'polypeptide(L)'
;MKNKTKKGFTIVELVIVIAVIGILAAVLIPMFSGLINKAYLAADESMVRNINNQLAIAEVQVGKNPTMHEALLDAQDAGYIVENINAKSRGNLLVWDQTLDRVALIEKETGNVIAGEVSDANNKVALWQTAESYTAGGYSIYLKNGYNGSATISDVNTGIDVGYNENISSISYVSNSSQSVVIRTNGGTLTIDAPADTVKHYGEAQVVNLTAVDTNSFYENGNVDQVNIKTGRLVLTNSAEASVKTVYLQATGESYDNIIIATQSGAELPNLIARDKVTLPTEGNTKKVVTIESNVDRNGKNAEKIEIINLYATVGAIGNDVYEATNGYNVSDLALLVVEASSTEAQEQAAEQISNPEVVAKVCESKTAIEVDSEEKLTNALGNQAKYIIVTDSFNVSKTIEITYNITIDGQNHKITTSADRALWIDENNVNLTITNLTLDSNNKCQRGIQVNTDIKGYNIKLNNVNVLNNTYYAINMCGNTSGTFVATDCNISGWSALNTWGSGHSITFTNCTLTGTNNKSVSASNTYAVLCLEADTTLKTNDYSSFNTVTLNGCTLNAVETNANIQNIVNFNGGNPGSTGNTLITNGCTFNSTNKHAYHDGGAGNSWINNGEEMLVNVVADLSNVTISENGYNATGTVKFTINGKQISYNLSNATKSTWTSNGTTGMDYVFEYNAGILTYSLDLDLWSGYPNGYAIYVSSEFSR
;
A
#
# COMPACT_ATOMS: atom_id res chain seq x y z
N MET A 1 76.28 -47.88 -27.77
CA MET A 1 75.22 -47.33 -26.91
C MET A 1 75.22 -48.11 -25.60
N LYS A 2 75.48 -47.47 -24.44
CA LYS A 2 75.41 -48.14 -23.13
C LYS A 2 73.95 -48.23 -22.69
N ASN A 3 73.40 -49.44 -22.60
CA ASN A 3 72.09 -49.68 -22.00
C ASN A 3 72.16 -49.37 -20.50
N LYS A 4 71.61 -48.22 -20.07
CA LYS A 4 71.33 -47.96 -18.66
C LYS A 4 70.24 -48.92 -18.21
N THR A 5 70.61 -49.94 -17.45
CA THR A 5 69.64 -50.77 -16.71
C THR A 5 68.92 -49.88 -15.70
N LYS A 6 67.63 -49.62 -15.95
CA LYS A 6 66.76 -48.95 -14.97
C LYS A 6 66.60 -49.90 -13.79
N LYS A 7 67.24 -49.61 -12.65
CA LYS A 7 67.01 -50.34 -11.40
C LYS A 7 65.56 -50.05 -10.96
N GLY A 8 64.70 -51.07 -11.03
CA GLY A 8 63.36 -51.01 -10.45
C GLY A 8 63.42 -51.11 -8.94
N PHE A 9 62.42 -50.54 -8.26
CA PHE A 9 62.22 -50.71 -6.81
C PHE A 9 62.02 -52.18 -6.45
N THR A 10 62.55 -52.63 -5.31
CA THR A 10 62.22 -53.96 -4.79
C THR A 10 60.82 -53.96 -4.18
N ILE A 11 60.15 -55.12 -4.20
CA ILE A 11 58.81 -55.27 -3.62
C ILE A 11 58.81 -54.90 -2.12
N VAL A 12 59.88 -55.25 -1.39
CA VAL A 12 60.00 -54.94 0.04
C VAL A 12 60.08 -53.44 0.30
N GLU A 13 60.86 -52.70 -0.48
CA GLU A 13 60.94 -51.24 -0.36
C GLU A 13 59.59 -50.58 -0.64
N LEU A 14 58.85 -51.07 -1.65
CA LEU A 14 57.53 -50.55 -1.96
C LEU A 14 56.52 -50.80 -0.82
N VAL A 15 56.55 -51.97 -0.19
CA VAL A 15 55.67 -52.31 0.94
C VAL A 15 55.94 -51.44 2.16
N ILE A 16 57.21 -51.17 2.48
CA ILE A 16 57.58 -50.28 3.60
C ILE A 16 57.08 -48.86 3.34
N VAL A 17 57.25 -48.36 2.11
CA VAL A 17 56.78 -47.00 1.75
C VAL A 17 55.26 -46.88 1.90
N ILE A 18 54.50 -47.88 1.41
CA ILE A 18 53.04 -47.89 1.57
C ILE A 18 52.64 -48.00 3.04
N ALA A 19 53.36 -48.79 3.84
CA ALA A 19 53.09 -48.93 5.28
C ALA A 19 53.31 -47.59 6.04
N VAL A 20 54.41 -46.88 5.75
CA VAL A 20 54.68 -45.57 6.38
C VAL A 20 53.67 -44.52 5.95
N ILE A 21 53.34 -44.44 4.66
CA ILE A 21 52.28 -43.56 4.16
C ILE A 21 50.95 -43.89 4.82
N GLY A 22 50.64 -45.17 5.03
CA GLY A 22 49.45 -45.63 5.72
C GLY A 22 49.36 -45.13 7.17
N ILE A 23 50.44 -45.22 7.94
CA ILE A 23 50.48 -44.72 9.33
C ILE A 23 50.32 -43.19 9.37
N LEU A 24 51.03 -42.47 8.49
CA LEU A 24 50.92 -41.01 8.41
C LEU A 24 49.51 -40.57 8.01
N ALA A 25 48.91 -41.23 7.01
CA ALA A 25 47.54 -40.96 6.58
C ALA A 25 46.52 -41.23 7.70
N ALA A 26 46.70 -42.30 8.50
CA ALA A 26 45.79 -42.67 9.57
C ALA A 26 45.66 -41.59 10.67
N VAL A 27 46.73 -40.85 10.97
CA VAL A 27 46.69 -39.75 11.96
C VAL A 27 46.28 -38.43 11.31
N LEU A 28 46.73 -38.17 10.08
CA LEU A 28 46.49 -36.89 9.40
C LEU A 28 45.04 -36.70 8.94
N ILE A 29 44.36 -37.75 8.45
CA ILE A 29 43.00 -37.63 7.91
C ILE A 29 42.00 -37.15 8.99
N PRO A 30 41.93 -37.75 10.20
CA PRO A 30 41.05 -37.26 11.26
C PRO A 30 41.41 -35.83 11.71
N MET A 31 42.70 -35.52 11.81
CA MET A 31 43.18 -34.19 12.23
C MET A 31 42.76 -33.11 11.23
N PHE A 32 43.03 -33.29 9.94
CA PHE A 32 42.63 -32.34 8.90
C PHE A 32 41.11 -32.23 8.80
N SER A 33 40.38 -33.35 8.89
CA SER A 33 38.92 -33.32 8.89
C SER A 33 38.36 -32.51 10.06
N GLY A 34 38.97 -32.58 11.25
CA GLY A 34 38.57 -31.78 12.40
C GLY A 34 38.86 -30.28 12.24
N LEU A 35 40.02 -29.93 11.67
CA LEU A 35 40.38 -28.52 11.39
C LEU A 35 39.45 -27.90 10.34
N ILE A 36 39.15 -28.61 9.25
CA ILE A 36 38.19 -28.17 8.23
C ILE A 36 36.82 -27.94 8.86
N ASN A 37 36.36 -28.86 9.71
CA ASN A 37 35.06 -28.73 10.37
C ASN A 37 34.99 -27.49 11.29
N LYS A 38 36.07 -27.19 12.03
CA LYS A 38 36.16 -25.96 12.84
C LYS A 38 36.14 -24.69 11.99
N ALA A 39 36.80 -24.70 10.84
CA ALA A 39 36.77 -23.59 9.91
C ALA A 39 35.37 -23.36 9.33
N TYR A 40 34.66 -24.45 8.99
CA TYR A 40 33.25 -24.37 8.58
C TYR A 40 32.33 -23.88 9.70
N LEU A 41 32.53 -24.33 10.94
CA LEU A 41 31.76 -23.84 12.08
C LEU A 41 31.91 -22.31 12.23
N ALA A 42 33.14 -21.79 12.23
CA ALA A 42 33.38 -20.35 12.32
C ALA A 42 32.75 -19.57 11.14
N ALA A 43 32.74 -20.16 9.94
CA ALA A 43 32.09 -19.58 8.76
C ALA A 43 30.57 -19.55 8.91
N ASP A 44 29.96 -20.63 9.38
CA ASP A 44 28.51 -20.73 9.64
C ASP A 44 28.08 -19.74 10.73
N GLU A 45 28.84 -19.62 11.83
CA GLU A 45 28.57 -18.62 12.88
C GLU A 45 28.63 -17.17 12.35
N SER A 46 29.59 -16.88 11.48
CA SER A 46 29.68 -15.57 10.85
C SER A 46 28.51 -15.29 9.91
N MET A 47 28.07 -16.31 9.17
CA MET A 47 26.93 -16.23 8.29
C MET A 47 25.63 -15.96 9.07
N VAL A 48 25.40 -16.67 10.19
CA VAL A 48 24.25 -16.42 11.08
C VAL A 48 24.21 -14.97 11.56
N ARG A 49 25.34 -14.44 12.06
CA ARG A 49 25.41 -13.04 12.52
C ARG A 49 25.07 -12.06 11.40
N ASN A 50 25.60 -12.29 10.21
CA ASN A 50 25.40 -11.37 9.10
C ASN A 50 23.96 -11.39 8.58
N ILE A 51 23.35 -12.58 8.43
CA ILE A 51 21.94 -12.68 8.02
C ILE A 51 21.03 -12.03 9.06
N ASN A 52 21.26 -12.30 10.36
CA ASN A 52 20.44 -11.71 11.42
C ASN A 52 20.54 -10.18 11.51
N ASN A 53 21.71 -9.60 11.21
CA ASN A 53 21.82 -8.14 11.14
C ASN A 53 20.95 -7.56 10.02
N GLN A 54 20.78 -8.27 8.91
CA GLN A 54 20.01 -7.81 7.75
C GLN A 54 18.52 -7.97 8.00
N LEU A 55 18.10 -9.13 8.53
CA LEU A 55 16.71 -9.33 8.98
C LEU A 55 16.31 -8.29 10.04
N ALA A 56 17.23 -7.92 10.95
CA ALA A 56 16.97 -6.86 11.93
C ALA A 56 16.82 -5.47 11.31
N ILE A 57 17.51 -5.19 10.20
CA ILE A 57 17.36 -3.92 9.46
C ILE A 57 16.02 -3.90 8.72
N ALA A 58 15.69 -4.99 8.01
CA ALA A 58 14.44 -5.14 7.28
C ALA A 58 13.23 -5.05 8.23
N GLU A 59 13.30 -5.68 9.41
CA GLU A 59 12.25 -5.63 10.42
C GLU A 59 11.89 -4.20 10.86
N VAL A 60 12.86 -3.28 10.89
CA VAL A 60 12.61 -1.86 11.21
C VAL A 60 11.85 -1.13 10.10
N GLN A 61 12.02 -1.57 8.84
CA GLN A 61 11.43 -0.92 7.67
C GLN A 61 10.03 -1.45 7.35
N VAL A 62 9.87 -2.77 7.36
CA VAL A 62 8.66 -3.46 6.87
C VAL A 62 8.01 -4.39 7.90
N GLY A 63 8.64 -4.59 9.07
CA GLY A 63 8.20 -5.56 10.07
C GLY A 63 8.78 -6.96 9.84
N LYS A 64 8.39 -7.92 10.70
CA LYS A 64 8.86 -9.31 10.62
C LYS A 64 8.35 -10.00 9.36
N ASN A 65 9.22 -10.81 8.76
CA ASN A 65 8.88 -11.61 7.60
C ASN A 65 7.81 -12.67 7.92
N PRO A 66 6.73 -12.76 7.13
CA PRO A 66 5.65 -13.71 7.39
C PRO A 66 5.99 -15.14 6.95
N THR A 67 6.84 -15.32 5.93
CA THR A 67 7.29 -16.63 5.45
C THR A 67 8.81 -16.68 5.33
N MET A 68 9.35 -17.90 5.19
CA MET A 68 10.78 -18.06 4.96
C MET A 68 11.20 -17.52 3.60
N HIS A 69 10.32 -17.49 2.60
CA HIS A 69 10.59 -16.89 1.31
C HIS A 69 10.99 -15.41 1.42
N GLU A 70 10.21 -14.58 2.13
CA GLU A 70 10.55 -13.16 2.29
C GLU A 70 11.84 -12.98 3.12
N ALA A 71 12.03 -13.77 4.20
CA ALA A 71 13.27 -13.74 4.97
C ALA A 71 14.51 -14.10 4.12
N LEU A 72 14.36 -14.97 3.13
CA LEU A 72 15.42 -15.34 2.20
C LEU A 72 15.67 -14.28 1.11
N LEU A 73 14.65 -13.50 0.73
CA LEU A 73 14.82 -12.32 -0.12
C LEU A 73 15.67 -11.24 0.58
N ASP A 74 15.37 -10.96 1.85
CA ASP A 74 16.17 -10.03 2.66
C ASP A 74 17.63 -10.48 2.78
N ALA A 75 17.85 -11.79 2.97
CA ALA A 75 19.20 -12.35 2.96
C ALA A 75 19.88 -12.21 1.59
N GLN A 76 19.12 -12.33 0.49
CA GLN A 76 19.63 -12.17 -0.88
C GLN A 76 20.07 -10.75 -1.18
N ASP A 77 19.35 -9.75 -0.71
CA ASP A 77 19.71 -8.33 -0.84
C ASP A 77 21.06 -8.02 -0.15
N ALA A 78 21.40 -8.79 0.87
CA ALA A 78 22.70 -8.74 1.54
C ALA A 78 23.81 -9.55 0.82
N GLY A 79 23.53 -10.10 -0.36
CA GLY A 79 24.47 -10.85 -1.19
C GLY A 79 24.56 -12.35 -0.86
N TYR A 80 23.63 -12.90 -0.09
CA TYR A 80 23.57 -14.35 0.18
C TYR A 80 22.75 -15.09 -0.89
N ILE A 81 23.32 -16.13 -1.49
CA ILE A 81 22.58 -16.95 -2.44
C ILE A 81 21.76 -17.98 -1.66
N VAL A 82 20.43 -17.92 -1.76
CA VAL A 82 19.46 -18.80 -1.08
C VAL A 82 19.81 -20.28 -1.18
N GLU A 83 20.22 -20.73 -2.37
CA GLU A 83 20.61 -22.13 -2.63
C GLU A 83 21.79 -22.61 -1.76
N ASN A 84 22.66 -21.68 -1.36
CA ASN A 84 23.85 -21.90 -0.55
C ASN A 84 23.63 -21.67 0.95
N ILE A 85 22.39 -21.41 1.38
CA ILE A 85 22.06 -21.22 2.79
C ILE A 85 21.89 -22.58 3.47
N ASN A 86 23.02 -23.24 3.76
CA ASN A 86 23.08 -24.49 4.50
C ASN A 86 24.33 -24.56 5.40
N ALA A 87 24.22 -25.24 6.54
CA ALA A 87 25.36 -25.45 7.43
C ALA A 87 26.46 -26.25 6.70
N LYS A 88 27.70 -25.74 6.74
CA LYS A 88 28.87 -26.43 6.19
C LYS A 88 29.54 -27.32 7.25
N SER A 89 29.37 -26.96 8.52
CA SER A 89 29.85 -27.74 9.66
C SER A 89 29.06 -29.05 9.81
N ARG A 90 29.79 -30.16 9.97
CA ARG A 90 29.22 -31.50 10.13
C ARG A 90 28.45 -31.59 11.45
N GLY A 91 27.26 -32.18 11.39
CA GLY A 91 26.40 -32.41 12.56
C GLY A 91 25.50 -31.24 12.94
N ASN A 92 25.52 -30.14 12.17
CA ASN A 92 24.78 -28.93 12.46
C ASN A 92 23.73 -28.63 11.37
N LEU A 93 22.76 -27.79 11.72
CA LEU A 93 21.68 -27.34 10.86
C LEU A 93 21.51 -25.82 10.99
N LEU A 94 21.30 -25.13 9.88
CA LEU A 94 20.80 -23.76 9.89
C LEU A 94 19.27 -23.81 9.90
N VAL A 95 18.67 -23.12 10.87
CA VAL A 95 17.22 -22.97 10.98
C VAL A 95 16.83 -21.51 11.02
N TRP A 96 15.70 -21.15 10.42
CA TRP A 96 15.05 -19.84 10.59
C TRP A 96 13.90 -19.98 11.57
N ASP A 97 13.86 -19.13 12.59
CA ASP A 97 12.78 -19.05 13.57
C ASP A 97 11.76 -18.00 13.13
N GLN A 98 10.56 -18.45 12.75
CA GLN A 98 9.49 -17.57 12.27
C GLN A 98 8.97 -16.59 13.35
N THR A 99 9.16 -16.91 14.64
CA THR A 99 8.66 -16.09 15.75
C THR A 99 9.60 -14.92 16.01
N LEU A 100 10.90 -15.16 15.94
CA LEU A 100 11.93 -14.13 16.10
C LEU A 100 12.27 -13.42 14.78
N ASP A 101 11.95 -14.04 13.65
CA ASP A 101 12.45 -13.68 12.33
C ASP A 101 13.99 -13.63 12.30
N ARG A 102 14.63 -14.70 12.77
CA ARG A 102 16.09 -14.82 12.88
C ARG A 102 16.56 -16.22 12.54
N VAL A 103 17.77 -16.32 12.03
CA VAL A 103 18.47 -17.59 11.75
C VAL A 103 19.31 -18.01 12.96
N ALA A 104 19.38 -19.31 13.22
CA ALA A 104 20.25 -19.93 14.20
C ALA A 104 20.98 -21.14 13.61
N LEU A 105 22.18 -21.40 14.11
CA LEU A 105 22.91 -22.65 13.90
C LEU A 105 22.66 -23.55 15.10
N ILE A 106 22.13 -24.74 14.87
CA ILE A 106 21.80 -25.71 15.92
C ILE A 106 22.51 -27.06 15.67
N GLU A 107 22.76 -27.81 16.75
CA GLU A 107 23.15 -29.21 16.67
C GLU A 107 21.98 -30.05 16.14
N LYS A 108 22.21 -30.83 15.07
CA LYS A 108 21.15 -31.58 14.38
C LYS A 108 20.45 -32.61 15.28
N GLU A 109 21.21 -33.28 16.14
CA GLU A 109 20.71 -34.38 16.98
C GLU A 109 20.01 -33.91 18.25
N THR A 110 20.51 -32.84 18.86
CA THR A 110 20.05 -32.36 20.19
C THR A 110 19.14 -31.14 20.10
N GLY A 111 19.22 -30.36 19.02
CA GLY A 111 18.55 -29.06 18.88
C GLY A 111 19.24 -27.93 19.66
N ASN A 112 20.40 -28.17 20.27
CA ASN A 112 21.12 -27.15 21.03
C ASN A 112 21.59 -26.02 20.12
N VAL A 113 21.35 -24.78 20.55
CA VAL A 113 21.81 -23.58 19.83
C VAL A 113 23.32 -23.44 19.97
N ILE A 114 24.01 -23.33 18.84
CA ILE A 114 25.44 -23.09 18.73
C ILE A 114 25.70 -21.59 18.50
N ALA A 115 24.90 -20.96 17.62
CA ALA A 115 24.98 -19.53 17.35
C ALA A 115 23.61 -18.98 16.91
N GLY A 116 23.37 -17.70 17.20
CA GLY A 116 22.06 -17.07 17.01
C GLY A 116 21.12 -17.38 18.18
N GLU A 117 19.83 -17.16 17.96
CA GLU A 117 18.79 -17.34 18.97
C GLU A 117 17.55 -17.98 18.33
N VAL A 118 16.85 -18.80 19.11
CA VAL A 118 15.53 -19.37 18.77
C VAL A 118 14.59 -19.11 19.94
N SER A 119 13.33 -18.87 19.64
CA SER A 119 12.23 -18.64 20.59
C SER A 119 11.95 -19.87 21.44
N ASP A 120 11.88 -21.04 20.81
CA ASP A 120 11.72 -22.34 21.45
C ASP A 120 12.31 -23.44 20.57
N ALA A 121 13.45 -24.00 20.99
CA ALA A 121 14.13 -25.08 20.28
C ALA A 121 13.28 -26.36 20.11
N ASN A 122 12.21 -26.53 20.91
CA ASN A 122 11.31 -27.67 20.81
C ASN A 122 10.15 -27.44 19.83
N ASN A 123 9.86 -26.18 19.48
CA ASN A 123 8.79 -25.84 18.55
C ASN A 123 9.25 -25.96 17.10
N LYS A 124 9.44 -27.21 16.65
CA LYS A 124 9.95 -27.50 15.30
C LYS A 124 9.04 -26.99 14.18
N VAL A 125 7.76 -26.74 14.43
CA VAL A 125 6.82 -26.14 13.46
C VAL A 125 7.18 -24.67 13.20
N ALA A 126 7.71 -23.96 14.20
CA ALA A 126 8.16 -22.58 14.07
C ALA A 126 9.60 -22.44 13.55
N LEU A 127 10.33 -23.56 13.45
CA LEU A 127 11.72 -23.60 13.01
C LEU A 127 11.80 -24.21 11.61
N TRP A 128 12.40 -23.47 10.69
CA TRP A 128 12.42 -23.77 9.27
C TRP A 128 13.80 -24.14 8.78
N GLN A 129 13.90 -25.15 7.91
CA GLN A 129 15.14 -25.50 7.22
C GLN A 129 14.92 -25.52 5.70
N THR A 130 15.98 -25.26 4.94
CA THR A 130 15.95 -25.46 3.50
C THR A 130 16.12 -26.94 3.16
N ALA A 131 15.38 -27.46 2.18
CA ALA A 131 15.54 -28.83 1.69
C ALA A 131 15.42 -28.91 0.16
N GLU A 132 16.14 -29.88 -0.44
CA GLU A 132 16.01 -30.22 -1.87
C GLU A 132 14.84 -31.17 -2.14
N SER A 133 14.32 -31.81 -1.10
CA SER A 133 13.18 -32.71 -1.15
C SER A 133 12.32 -32.59 0.10
N TYR A 134 11.01 -32.75 -0.04
CA TYR A 134 10.11 -32.84 1.11
C TYR A 134 10.22 -34.20 1.80
N THR A 135 10.16 -34.21 3.13
CA THR A 135 10.03 -35.42 3.96
C THR A 135 9.15 -35.08 5.15
N ALA A 136 8.18 -35.93 5.46
CA ALA A 136 7.23 -35.67 6.53
C ALA A 136 7.87 -35.72 7.92
N GLY A 137 7.43 -34.81 8.80
CA GLY A 137 7.88 -34.69 10.18
C GLY A 137 9.20 -33.93 10.37
N GLY A 138 9.39 -33.35 11.55
CA GLY A 138 10.60 -32.61 11.91
C GLY A 138 10.38 -31.09 11.90
N TYR A 139 11.27 -30.37 11.22
CA TYR A 139 11.20 -28.92 11.04
C TYR A 139 10.27 -28.54 9.89
N SER A 140 9.79 -27.30 9.86
CA SER A 140 9.15 -26.73 8.68
C SER A 140 10.15 -26.61 7.53
N ILE A 141 9.67 -26.70 6.29
CA ILE A 141 10.54 -26.87 5.10
C ILE A 141 10.35 -25.74 4.11
N TYR A 142 11.46 -25.09 3.75
CA TYR A 142 11.56 -24.30 2.52
C TYR A 142 12.16 -25.17 1.40
N LEU A 143 11.44 -25.35 0.30
CA LEU A 143 11.93 -26.09 -0.85
C LEU A 143 12.84 -25.20 -1.70
N LYS A 144 14.08 -25.65 -1.86
CA LYS A 144 15.07 -24.96 -2.70
C LYS A 144 14.62 -24.90 -4.16
N ASN A 145 15.12 -23.89 -4.86
CA ASN A 145 14.92 -23.73 -6.29
C ASN A 145 15.38 -24.97 -7.07
N GLY A 146 14.64 -25.34 -8.11
CA GLY A 146 14.92 -26.53 -8.92
C GLY A 146 14.46 -27.85 -8.27
N TYR A 147 13.46 -27.80 -7.39
CA TYR A 147 12.86 -29.00 -6.82
C TYR A 147 12.42 -29.96 -7.94
N ASN A 148 12.91 -31.19 -7.88
CA ASN A 148 12.70 -32.23 -8.89
C ASN A 148 11.94 -33.45 -8.33
N GLY A 149 11.33 -33.31 -7.16
CA GLY A 149 10.52 -34.35 -6.54
C GLY A 149 9.11 -34.44 -7.12
N SER A 150 8.20 -35.06 -6.36
CA SER A 150 6.82 -35.27 -6.76
C SER A 150 6.06 -33.93 -6.85
N ALA A 151 5.28 -33.75 -7.92
CA ALA A 151 4.36 -32.61 -8.04
C ALA A 151 3.21 -32.65 -7.02
N THR A 152 2.99 -33.80 -6.36
CA THR A 152 2.08 -33.96 -5.24
C THR A 152 2.87 -34.21 -3.96
N ILE A 153 2.67 -33.34 -2.97
CA ILE A 153 3.28 -33.45 -1.65
C ILE A 153 2.18 -33.80 -0.64
N SER A 154 2.21 -35.02 -0.13
CA SER A 154 1.24 -35.53 0.83
C SER A 154 1.78 -35.56 2.25
N ASP A 155 0.88 -35.72 3.22
CA ASP A 155 1.19 -35.92 4.64
C ASP A 155 2.03 -34.79 5.23
N VAL A 156 1.74 -33.55 4.84
CA VAL A 156 2.34 -32.35 5.45
C VAL A 156 1.77 -32.15 6.84
N ASN A 157 2.65 -32.05 7.85
CA ASN A 157 2.24 -31.89 9.25
C ASN A 157 3.06 -30.82 10.00
N THR A 158 3.88 -30.07 9.27
CA THR A 158 4.62 -28.87 9.69
C THR A 158 4.45 -27.80 8.61
N GLY A 159 5.15 -26.67 8.71
CA GLY A 159 5.12 -25.63 7.68
C GLY A 159 5.81 -26.07 6.40
N ILE A 160 5.30 -25.56 5.28
CA ILE A 160 5.90 -25.78 3.96
C ILE A 160 5.87 -24.50 3.13
N ASP A 161 6.99 -24.17 2.52
CA ASP A 161 7.16 -23.06 1.62
C ASP A 161 7.81 -23.61 0.35
N VAL A 162 7.11 -23.49 -0.78
CA VAL A 162 7.57 -24.04 -2.04
C VAL A 162 8.67 -23.20 -2.71
N GLY A 163 9.07 -22.08 -2.11
CA GLY A 163 10.08 -21.18 -2.66
C GLY A 163 9.67 -20.67 -4.05
N TYR A 164 10.54 -20.82 -5.03
CA TYR A 164 10.29 -20.44 -6.43
C TYR A 164 9.70 -21.57 -7.30
N ASN A 165 9.33 -22.70 -6.70
CA ASN A 165 8.91 -23.88 -7.46
C ASN A 165 7.44 -23.78 -7.89
N GLU A 166 7.19 -23.74 -9.20
CA GLU A 166 5.84 -23.72 -9.80
C GLU A 166 5.35 -25.12 -10.25
N ASN A 167 6.24 -26.12 -10.18
CA ASN A 167 5.95 -27.50 -10.63
C ASN A 167 5.20 -28.35 -9.61
N ILE A 168 4.85 -27.79 -8.44
CA ILE A 168 4.09 -28.48 -7.40
C ILE A 168 2.61 -28.22 -7.64
N SER A 169 1.90 -29.26 -8.09
CA SER A 169 0.47 -29.19 -8.41
C SER A 169 -0.45 -29.34 -7.19
N SER A 170 0.00 -30.03 -6.14
CA SER A 170 -0.84 -30.23 -4.95
C SER A 170 -0.08 -30.49 -3.67
N ILE A 171 -0.63 -29.95 -2.57
CA ILE A 171 -0.13 -30.13 -1.20
C ILE A 171 -1.28 -30.59 -0.31
N SER A 172 -1.06 -31.61 0.51
CA SER A 172 -2.01 -32.10 1.51
C SER A 172 -1.43 -31.94 2.93
N TYR A 173 -1.98 -31.00 3.69
CA TYR A 173 -1.67 -30.77 5.09
C TYR A 173 -2.67 -31.49 6.00
N VAL A 174 -2.18 -32.37 6.87
CA VAL A 174 -2.98 -33.21 7.78
C VAL A 174 -2.36 -33.18 9.18
N SER A 175 -3.15 -32.79 10.18
CA SER A 175 -2.69 -32.70 11.57
C SER A 175 -3.84 -32.90 12.56
N ASN A 176 -3.55 -33.53 13.70
CA ASN A 176 -4.48 -33.63 14.83
C ASN A 176 -3.91 -32.95 16.10
N SER A 177 -2.83 -32.18 15.92
CA SER A 177 -2.20 -31.41 17.00
C SER A 177 -2.94 -30.09 17.20
N SER A 178 -2.52 -29.28 18.16
CA SER A 178 -2.89 -27.87 18.21
C SER A 178 -1.62 -27.05 18.02
N GLN A 179 -1.41 -26.60 16.79
CA GLN A 179 -0.22 -25.83 16.39
C GLN A 179 -0.59 -24.70 15.42
N SER A 180 0.32 -23.73 15.27
CA SER A 180 0.20 -22.69 14.25
C SER A 180 1.22 -22.94 13.14
N VAL A 181 0.74 -23.02 11.90
CA VAL A 181 1.53 -23.39 10.73
C VAL A 181 1.43 -22.32 9.65
N VAL A 182 2.54 -22.09 8.94
CA VAL A 182 2.59 -21.26 7.74
C VAL A 182 2.76 -22.19 6.53
N ILE A 183 1.96 -21.95 5.50
CA ILE A 183 2.02 -22.66 4.22
C ILE A 183 2.12 -21.60 3.12
N ARG A 184 3.08 -21.74 2.21
CA ARG A 184 3.23 -20.86 1.06
C ARG A 184 3.27 -21.66 -0.23
N THR A 185 2.39 -21.33 -1.19
CA THR A 185 2.29 -21.98 -2.51
C THR A 185 2.47 -20.98 -3.66
N ASN A 186 2.68 -21.49 -4.88
CA ASN A 186 2.80 -20.71 -6.12
C ASN A 186 1.76 -21.16 -7.16
N GLY A 187 0.61 -21.67 -6.72
CA GLY A 187 -0.46 -22.22 -7.54
C GLY A 187 -0.96 -23.58 -7.05
N GLY A 188 -1.70 -24.28 -7.92
CA GLY A 188 -2.17 -25.64 -7.67
C GLY A 188 -3.22 -25.76 -6.55
N THR A 189 -3.31 -26.95 -5.96
CA THR A 189 -4.33 -27.29 -4.95
C THR A 189 -3.73 -27.52 -3.57
N LEU A 190 -4.17 -26.75 -2.58
CA LEU A 190 -3.86 -26.95 -1.16
C LEU A 190 -5.04 -27.64 -0.46
N THR A 191 -4.83 -28.79 0.17
CA THR A 191 -5.85 -29.49 0.96
C THR A 191 -5.46 -29.54 2.42
N ILE A 192 -6.39 -29.17 3.30
CA ILE A 192 -6.16 -29.03 4.74
C ILE A 192 -7.19 -29.87 5.49
N ASP A 193 -6.70 -30.78 6.32
CA ASP A 193 -7.46 -31.55 7.31
C ASP A 193 -6.76 -31.44 8.67
N ALA A 194 -7.05 -30.35 9.38
CA ALA A 194 -6.38 -29.97 10.61
C ALA A 194 -7.33 -29.28 11.61
N PRO A 195 -8.23 -30.05 12.25
CA PRO A 195 -9.36 -29.51 13.03
C PRO A 195 -8.99 -28.72 14.30
N ALA A 196 -7.71 -28.71 14.71
CA ALA A 196 -7.24 -28.04 15.92
C ALA A 196 -6.07 -27.05 15.66
N ASP A 197 -5.66 -26.87 14.40
CA ASP A 197 -4.52 -26.04 14.02
C ASP A 197 -4.94 -24.66 13.52
N THR A 198 -4.09 -23.67 13.77
CA THR A 198 -4.15 -22.36 13.09
C THR A 198 -3.28 -22.36 11.85
N VAL A 199 -3.90 -22.41 10.67
CA VAL A 199 -3.19 -22.38 9.38
C VAL A 199 -3.16 -20.96 8.83
N LYS A 200 -1.99 -20.50 8.39
CA LYS A 200 -1.82 -19.26 7.60
C LYS A 200 -1.29 -19.61 6.23
N HIS A 201 -1.99 -19.16 5.20
CA HIS A 201 -1.63 -19.37 3.82
C HIS A 201 -1.12 -18.07 3.17
N TYR A 202 -0.11 -18.20 2.31
CA TYR A 202 0.55 -17.12 1.55
C TYR A 202 0.83 -17.58 0.12
N GLY A 203 1.01 -16.62 -0.79
CA GLY A 203 1.28 -16.89 -2.20
C GLY A 203 0.01 -17.21 -2.99
N GLU A 204 0.13 -18.00 -4.05
CA GLU A 204 -0.97 -18.26 -4.98
C GLU A 204 -1.51 -19.68 -4.80
N ALA A 205 -2.82 -19.87 -4.95
CA ALA A 205 -3.44 -21.20 -5.10
C ALA A 205 -4.65 -21.14 -6.05
N GLN A 206 -4.81 -22.17 -6.88
CA GLN A 206 -6.03 -22.30 -7.69
C GLN A 206 -7.19 -22.78 -6.81
N VAL A 207 -6.93 -23.77 -5.95
CA VAL A 207 -7.96 -24.33 -5.08
C VAL A 207 -7.41 -24.57 -3.68
N VAL A 208 -8.11 -24.08 -2.66
CA VAL A 208 -7.88 -24.45 -1.27
C VAL A 208 -9.06 -25.29 -0.77
N ASN A 209 -8.82 -26.53 -0.33
CA ASN A 209 -9.81 -27.42 0.25
C ASN A 209 -9.67 -27.48 1.77
N LEU A 210 -10.59 -26.86 2.49
CA LEU A 210 -10.72 -26.92 3.93
C LEU A 210 -11.66 -28.08 4.31
N THR A 211 -11.09 -29.27 4.51
CA THR A 211 -11.84 -30.48 4.93
C THR A 211 -12.31 -30.36 6.37
N ALA A 212 -11.41 -29.93 7.25
CA ALA A 212 -11.70 -29.53 8.61
C ALA A 212 -10.60 -28.58 9.09
N VAL A 213 -10.99 -27.47 9.70
CA VAL A 213 -10.09 -26.54 10.36
C VAL A 213 -10.73 -26.03 11.65
N ASP A 214 -9.92 -25.68 12.64
CA ASP A 214 -10.37 -25.11 13.92
C ASP A 214 -11.26 -23.86 13.74
N THR A 215 -12.05 -23.56 14.76
CA THR A 215 -12.94 -22.38 14.77
C THR A 215 -12.20 -21.05 14.84
N ASN A 216 -10.86 -21.05 15.01
CA ASN A 216 -10.01 -19.86 14.89
C ASN A 216 -9.30 -19.75 13.53
N SER A 217 -9.49 -20.68 12.59
CA SER A 217 -8.37 -21.01 11.70
C SER A 217 -8.75 -21.28 10.24
N PHE A 218 -8.37 -20.31 9.43
CA PHE A 218 -7.56 -20.46 8.22
C PHE A 218 -7.38 -19.02 7.75
N TYR A 219 -6.17 -18.49 7.85
CA TYR A 219 -5.90 -17.11 7.48
C TYR A 219 -5.38 -17.10 6.06
N GLU A 220 -6.16 -16.51 5.16
CA GLU A 220 -5.73 -16.27 3.79
C GLU A 220 -5.01 -14.92 3.71
N ASN A 221 -3.75 -14.94 3.31
CA ASN A 221 -2.91 -13.73 3.12
C ASN A 221 -2.48 -13.55 1.67
N GLY A 222 -2.73 -14.54 0.80
CA GLY A 222 -2.40 -14.55 -0.60
C GLY A 222 -3.62 -14.62 -1.52
N ASN A 223 -3.39 -15.03 -2.76
CA ASN A 223 -4.37 -14.96 -3.84
C ASN A 223 -4.89 -16.36 -4.20
N VAL A 224 -6.19 -16.57 -3.99
CA VAL A 224 -6.86 -17.85 -4.19
C VAL A 224 -8.06 -17.71 -5.13
N ASP A 225 -8.10 -18.54 -6.18
CA ASP A 225 -9.24 -18.55 -7.09
C ASP A 225 -10.49 -19.13 -6.40
N GLN A 226 -10.36 -20.28 -5.73
CA GLN A 226 -11.49 -20.93 -5.06
C GLN A 226 -11.12 -21.55 -3.70
N VAL A 227 -11.91 -21.25 -2.68
CA VAL A 227 -11.85 -21.95 -1.39
C VAL A 227 -13.06 -22.87 -1.25
N ASN A 228 -12.83 -24.17 -1.16
CA ASN A 228 -13.82 -25.17 -0.80
C ASN A 228 -13.82 -25.37 0.71
N ILE A 229 -14.93 -25.09 1.40
CA ILE A 229 -15.03 -25.23 2.86
C ILE A 229 -16.10 -26.23 3.25
N LYS A 230 -15.71 -27.28 3.98
CA LYS A 230 -16.62 -28.29 4.51
C LYS A 230 -17.05 -28.00 5.95
N THR A 231 -16.13 -27.50 6.77
CA THR A 231 -16.38 -27.04 8.15
C THR A 231 -15.19 -26.19 8.61
N GLY A 232 -15.43 -25.22 9.48
CA GLY A 232 -14.40 -24.38 10.08
C GLY A 232 -14.50 -22.92 9.65
N ARG A 233 -13.38 -22.18 9.76
CA ARG A 233 -13.36 -20.73 9.60
C ARG A 233 -12.36 -20.31 8.52
N LEU A 234 -12.80 -19.50 7.56
CA LEU A 234 -11.95 -18.77 6.63
C LEU A 234 -11.84 -17.32 7.10
N VAL A 235 -10.63 -16.81 7.27
CA VAL A 235 -10.35 -15.40 7.60
C VAL A 235 -9.54 -14.78 6.47
N LEU A 236 -10.14 -13.87 5.72
CA LEU A 236 -9.42 -13.03 4.78
C LEU A 236 -8.75 -11.89 5.54
N THR A 237 -7.43 -11.84 5.45
CA THR A 237 -6.63 -10.83 6.16
C THR A 237 -6.58 -9.52 5.39
N ASN A 238 -6.13 -8.45 6.04
CA ASN A 238 -5.89 -7.16 5.38
C ASN A 238 -4.53 -7.08 4.67
N SER A 239 -3.90 -8.23 4.37
CA SER A 239 -2.73 -8.32 3.51
C SER A 239 -3.07 -7.77 2.12
N ALA A 240 -2.14 -7.03 1.50
CA ALA A 240 -2.34 -6.46 0.18
C ALA A 240 -2.55 -7.53 -0.92
N GLU A 241 -2.05 -8.75 -0.70
CA GLU A 241 -2.19 -9.88 -1.61
C GLU A 241 -3.42 -10.75 -1.33
N ALA A 242 -4.10 -10.54 -0.18
CA ALA A 242 -5.22 -11.38 0.23
C ALA A 242 -6.43 -11.17 -0.69
N SER A 243 -6.75 -12.18 -1.49
CA SER A 243 -7.98 -12.19 -2.29
C SER A 243 -8.51 -13.61 -2.49
N VAL A 244 -9.80 -13.80 -2.27
CA VAL A 244 -10.51 -15.04 -2.60
C VAL A 244 -11.64 -14.70 -3.58
N LYS A 245 -11.61 -15.26 -4.80
CA LYS A 245 -12.66 -14.96 -5.78
C LYS A 245 -13.98 -15.63 -5.42
N THR A 246 -13.93 -16.94 -5.15
CA THR A 246 -15.10 -17.77 -4.87
C THR A 246 -14.90 -18.62 -3.61
N VAL A 247 -15.95 -18.72 -2.79
CA VAL A 247 -16.02 -19.71 -1.72
C VAL A 247 -17.13 -20.72 -2.05
N TYR A 248 -16.82 -22.01 -1.97
CA TYR A 248 -17.77 -23.08 -2.19
C TYR A 248 -17.99 -23.88 -0.90
N LEU A 249 -19.23 -23.95 -0.44
CA LEU A 249 -19.62 -24.67 0.76
C LEU A 249 -19.85 -26.15 0.42
N GLN A 250 -18.90 -27.02 0.79
CA GLN A 250 -18.99 -28.48 0.63
C GLN A 250 -19.60 -29.18 1.86
N ALA A 251 -20.31 -28.43 2.71
CA ALA A 251 -20.93 -28.97 3.91
C ALA A 251 -22.13 -29.88 3.62
N THR A 252 -22.39 -30.80 4.55
CA THR A 252 -23.62 -31.62 4.57
C THR A 252 -24.21 -31.62 5.98
N GLY A 253 -25.54 -31.80 6.10
CA GLY A 253 -26.20 -31.88 7.41
C GLY A 253 -25.94 -30.65 8.29
N GLU A 254 -25.46 -30.89 9.51
CA GLU A 254 -25.12 -29.90 10.54
C GLU A 254 -23.75 -29.24 10.32
N SER A 255 -22.93 -29.69 9.34
CA SER A 255 -21.60 -29.08 9.11
C SER A 255 -21.70 -27.62 8.64
N TYR A 256 -22.82 -27.22 8.03
CA TYR A 256 -23.09 -25.83 7.69
C TYR A 256 -23.10 -24.92 8.93
N ASP A 257 -23.43 -25.47 10.11
CA ASP A 257 -23.50 -24.67 11.33
C ASP A 257 -22.14 -24.17 11.81
N ASN A 258 -21.07 -24.77 11.31
CA ASN A 258 -19.70 -24.51 11.73
C ASN A 258 -18.89 -23.76 10.67
N ILE A 259 -19.52 -23.30 9.58
CA ILE A 259 -18.84 -22.52 8.55
C ILE A 259 -18.92 -21.04 8.90
N ILE A 260 -17.75 -20.42 9.03
CA ILE A 260 -17.60 -18.98 9.23
C ILE A 260 -16.67 -18.42 8.16
N ILE A 261 -17.07 -17.32 7.53
CA ILE A 261 -16.22 -16.53 6.63
C ILE A 261 -16.07 -15.15 7.25
N ALA A 262 -14.84 -14.73 7.48
CA ALA A 262 -14.51 -13.51 8.19
C ALA A 262 -13.56 -12.62 7.39
N THR A 263 -13.70 -11.31 7.51
CA THR A 263 -12.76 -10.31 6.97
C THR A 263 -12.20 -9.41 8.05
N GLN A 264 -10.89 -9.17 8.00
CA GLN A 264 -10.26 -8.11 8.78
C GLN A 264 -10.57 -6.72 8.21
N SER A 265 -10.37 -5.68 9.00
CA SER A 265 -10.57 -4.29 8.54
C SER A 265 -9.69 -3.99 7.31
N GLY A 266 -10.32 -3.58 6.21
CA GLY A 266 -9.66 -3.30 4.93
C GLY A 266 -9.58 -4.50 3.98
N ALA A 267 -9.95 -5.70 4.42
CA ALA A 267 -10.06 -6.88 3.55
C ALA A 267 -11.42 -6.90 2.84
N GLU A 268 -11.43 -7.34 1.58
CA GLU A 268 -12.66 -7.51 0.80
C GLU A 268 -13.27 -8.89 1.08
N LEU A 269 -14.61 -8.96 1.13
CA LEU A 269 -15.31 -10.24 1.14
C LEU A 269 -15.17 -10.92 -0.23
N PRO A 270 -15.29 -12.27 -0.31
CA PRO A 270 -15.30 -12.95 -1.60
C PRO A 270 -16.44 -12.44 -2.49
N ASN A 271 -16.29 -12.55 -3.81
CA ASN A 271 -17.32 -12.08 -4.73
C ASN A 271 -18.55 -12.99 -4.74
N LEU A 272 -18.35 -14.28 -4.44
CA LEU A 272 -19.36 -15.33 -4.55
C LEU A 272 -19.20 -16.36 -3.44
N ILE A 273 -20.31 -16.71 -2.80
CA ILE A 273 -20.47 -17.99 -2.11
C ILE A 273 -21.40 -18.88 -2.92
N ALA A 274 -20.97 -20.10 -3.17
CA ALA A 274 -21.80 -21.13 -3.79
C ALA A 274 -21.93 -22.34 -2.88
N ARG A 275 -23.02 -23.09 -3.02
CA ARG A 275 -23.24 -24.37 -2.33
C ARG A 275 -24.02 -25.33 -3.20
N ASP A 276 -23.93 -26.62 -2.91
CA ASP A 276 -24.86 -27.59 -3.49
C ASP A 276 -26.30 -27.32 -3.02
N LYS A 277 -27.27 -27.84 -3.78
CA LYS A 277 -28.68 -27.83 -3.37
C LYS A 277 -28.86 -28.61 -2.06
N VAL A 278 -29.46 -27.97 -1.06
CA VAL A 278 -29.71 -28.55 0.26
C VAL A 278 -31.20 -28.82 0.44
N THR A 279 -31.56 -29.90 1.14
CA THR A 279 -32.96 -30.14 1.55
C THR A 279 -33.45 -29.01 2.44
N LEU A 280 -34.58 -28.41 2.07
CA LEU A 280 -35.21 -27.34 2.86
C LEU A 280 -35.57 -27.84 4.26
N PRO A 281 -35.46 -26.98 5.30
CA PRO A 281 -35.92 -27.34 6.65
C PRO A 281 -37.45 -27.56 6.67
N THR A 282 -37.94 -28.22 7.72
CA THR A 282 -39.40 -28.36 7.94
C THR A 282 -40.04 -27.01 8.26
N GLU A 283 -41.34 -26.86 7.96
CA GLU A 283 -42.10 -25.63 8.23
C GLU A 283 -41.94 -25.15 9.68
N GLY A 284 -41.62 -23.86 9.85
CA GLY A 284 -41.31 -23.26 11.16
C GLY A 284 -39.86 -23.39 11.63
N ASN A 285 -39.00 -24.12 10.91
CA ASN A 285 -37.57 -24.23 11.19
C ASN A 285 -36.72 -23.48 10.16
N THR A 286 -35.50 -23.12 10.58
CA THR A 286 -34.45 -22.58 9.72
C THR A 286 -33.28 -23.55 9.67
N LYS A 287 -32.45 -23.44 8.63
CA LYS A 287 -31.17 -24.14 8.55
C LYS A 287 -30.07 -23.13 8.24
N LYS A 288 -29.10 -22.97 9.14
CA LYS A 288 -27.96 -22.09 8.88
C LYS A 288 -27.09 -22.67 7.76
N VAL A 289 -26.57 -21.78 6.92
CA VAL A 289 -25.69 -22.10 5.78
C VAL A 289 -24.29 -21.61 6.04
N VAL A 290 -24.16 -20.36 6.49
CA VAL A 290 -22.87 -19.73 6.76
C VAL A 290 -23.05 -18.53 7.68
N THR A 291 -22.06 -18.29 8.54
CA THR A 291 -21.92 -17.04 9.26
C THR A 291 -20.89 -16.16 8.54
N ILE A 292 -21.23 -14.91 8.28
CA ILE A 292 -20.32 -13.90 7.76
C ILE A 292 -19.97 -12.92 8.88
N GLU A 293 -18.68 -12.68 9.07
CA GLU A 293 -18.15 -11.75 10.08
C GLU A 293 -17.29 -10.68 9.40
N SER A 294 -17.55 -9.40 9.68
CA SER A 294 -16.75 -8.31 9.12
C SER A 294 -16.02 -7.51 10.19
N ASN A 295 -14.85 -7.00 9.82
CA ASN A 295 -13.95 -6.23 10.68
C ASN A 295 -13.57 -7.01 11.95
N VAL A 296 -13.19 -8.28 11.79
CA VAL A 296 -12.60 -9.04 12.90
C VAL A 296 -11.20 -8.53 13.25
N ASP A 297 -10.79 -8.74 14.49
CA ASP A 297 -9.46 -8.40 14.99
C ASP A 297 -8.35 -9.26 14.34
N ARG A 298 -7.09 -8.97 14.71
CA ARG A 298 -5.91 -9.69 14.20
C ARG A 298 -5.91 -11.20 14.48
N ASN A 299 -6.70 -11.65 15.47
CA ASN A 299 -6.87 -13.07 15.81
C ASN A 299 -8.14 -13.65 15.17
N GLY A 300 -8.70 -12.94 14.19
CA GLY A 300 -9.90 -13.35 13.49
C GLY A 300 -11.14 -13.36 14.39
N LYS A 301 -11.21 -12.60 15.49
CA LYS A 301 -12.34 -12.60 16.45
C LYS A 301 -12.99 -11.22 16.57
N ASN A 302 -14.02 -11.12 17.40
CA ASN A 302 -14.64 -9.84 17.80
C ASN A 302 -15.14 -9.03 16.59
N ALA A 303 -15.94 -9.65 15.74
CA ALA A 303 -16.53 -9.00 14.57
C ALA A 303 -17.35 -7.77 14.96
N GLU A 304 -17.18 -6.68 14.23
CA GLU A 304 -18.03 -5.49 14.38
C GLU A 304 -19.45 -5.73 13.85
N LYS A 305 -19.57 -6.56 12.80
CA LYS A 305 -20.86 -6.98 12.24
C LYS A 305 -20.83 -8.47 11.94
N ILE A 306 -21.93 -9.12 12.29
CA ILE A 306 -22.18 -10.55 12.09
C ILE A 306 -23.47 -10.66 11.30
N GLU A 307 -23.44 -11.44 10.23
CA GLU A 307 -24.58 -11.79 9.41
C GLU A 307 -24.70 -13.31 9.33
N ILE A 308 -25.92 -13.84 9.47
CA ILE A 308 -26.16 -15.28 9.41
C ILE A 308 -27.07 -15.55 8.22
N ILE A 309 -26.62 -16.42 7.32
CA ILE A 309 -27.39 -16.82 6.15
C ILE A 309 -28.11 -18.13 6.47
N ASN A 310 -29.44 -18.10 6.38
CA ASN A 310 -30.33 -19.22 6.73
C ASN A 310 -31.21 -19.63 5.53
N LEU A 311 -31.49 -20.93 5.44
CA LEU A 311 -32.56 -21.50 4.62
C LEU A 311 -33.85 -21.57 5.43
N TYR A 312 -34.98 -21.34 4.77
CA TYR A 312 -36.32 -21.41 5.35
C TYR A 312 -37.19 -22.39 4.55
N ALA A 313 -38.23 -22.91 5.20
CA ALA A 313 -39.17 -23.84 4.58
C ALA A 313 -40.11 -23.19 3.54
N THR A 314 -40.41 -21.89 3.67
CA THR A 314 -41.32 -21.12 2.81
C THR A 314 -40.82 -19.70 2.56
N VAL A 315 -41.02 -19.22 1.32
CA VAL A 315 -40.70 -17.84 0.92
C VAL A 315 -41.76 -16.91 1.51
N GLY A 316 -41.50 -16.27 2.65
CA GLY A 316 -42.36 -15.17 3.15
C GLY A 316 -42.63 -15.06 4.65
N ALA A 317 -41.79 -15.60 5.55
CA ALA A 317 -42.00 -15.44 6.99
C ALA A 317 -40.80 -14.80 7.72
N ILE A 318 -41.02 -13.56 8.20
CA ILE A 318 -40.41 -12.88 9.37
C ILE A 318 -38.99 -12.27 9.24
N GLY A 319 -38.93 -10.93 9.13
CA GLY A 319 -37.87 -9.96 9.56
C GLY A 319 -36.35 -10.20 9.32
N ASN A 320 -35.64 -9.12 8.94
CA ASN A 320 -34.18 -8.82 8.99
C ASN A 320 -33.10 -9.91 8.74
N ASP A 321 -33.44 -11.12 8.32
CA ASP A 321 -32.50 -12.17 7.92
C ASP A 321 -32.66 -12.47 6.42
N VAL A 322 -31.56 -12.62 5.69
CA VAL A 322 -31.53 -12.76 4.21
C VAL A 322 -32.23 -14.05 3.77
N TYR A 323 -33.28 -13.93 2.94
CA TYR A 323 -34.14 -15.04 2.50
C TYR A 323 -33.72 -15.61 1.16
N GLU A 324 -33.63 -16.94 1.05
CA GLU A 324 -33.63 -17.62 -0.24
C GLU A 324 -35.04 -17.76 -0.83
N ALA A 325 -35.24 -17.20 -2.03
CA ALA A 325 -36.32 -17.54 -2.94
C ALA A 325 -35.69 -18.01 -4.25
N THR A 326 -36.01 -19.23 -4.65
CA THR A 326 -35.44 -19.87 -5.84
C THR A 326 -35.82 -19.10 -7.10
N ASN A 327 -34.82 -18.88 -7.96
CA ASN A 327 -34.80 -18.11 -9.22
C ASN A 327 -34.57 -16.59 -9.14
N GLY A 328 -33.47 -16.16 -8.51
CA GLY A 328 -32.84 -14.86 -8.81
C GLY A 328 -32.08 -14.26 -7.63
N TYR A 329 -30.88 -14.77 -7.40
CA TYR A 329 -29.73 -14.17 -6.67
C TYR A 329 -30.04 -13.20 -5.51
N ASN A 330 -29.83 -13.67 -4.27
CA ASN A 330 -29.86 -12.83 -3.07
C ASN A 330 -28.46 -12.40 -2.68
N VAL A 331 -28.34 -11.15 -2.21
CA VAL A 331 -27.10 -10.60 -1.72
C VAL A 331 -27.27 -10.21 -0.27
N SER A 332 -26.27 -10.58 0.51
CA SER A 332 -26.21 -10.30 1.93
C SER A 332 -26.09 -8.78 2.19
N ASP A 333 -26.43 -8.31 3.39
CA ASP A 333 -26.21 -6.91 3.80
C ASP A 333 -24.71 -6.51 3.81
N LEU A 334 -23.84 -7.50 3.60
CA LEU A 334 -22.39 -7.38 3.42
C LEU A 334 -21.95 -7.53 1.95
N ALA A 335 -22.88 -7.40 0.99
CA ALA A 335 -22.65 -7.40 -0.45
C ALA A 335 -22.22 -8.75 -1.07
N LEU A 336 -22.56 -9.87 -0.42
CA LEU A 336 -22.16 -11.22 -0.86
C LEU A 336 -23.27 -11.99 -1.57
N LEU A 337 -23.02 -12.49 -2.79
CA LEU A 337 -23.95 -13.35 -3.52
C LEU A 337 -23.87 -14.80 -3.02
N VAL A 338 -25.00 -15.38 -2.61
CA VAL A 338 -25.11 -16.83 -2.32
C VAL A 338 -25.93 -17.53 -3.39
N VAL A 339 -25.38 -18.56 -4.04
CA VAL A 339 -26.07 -19.32 -5.12
C VAL A 339 -26.13 -20.82 -4.86
N GLU A 340 -27.22 -21.45 -5.28
CA GLU A 340 -27.29 -22.89 -5.45
C GLU A 340 -26.58 -23.30 -6.75
N ALA A 341 -25.51 -24.08 -6.64
CA ALA A 341 -24.86 -24.75 -7.76
C ALA A 341 -25.44 -26.16 -7.90
N SER A 342 -25.86 -26.54 -9.11
CA SER A 342 -26.45 -27.85 -9.39
C SER A 342 -25.49 -28.87 -10.00
N SER A 343 -24.26 -28.47 -10.35
CA SER A 343 -23.22 -29.32 -10.94
C SER A 343 -21.82 -28.69 -10.82
N THR A 344 -20.74 -29.47 -11.02
CA THR A 344 -19.35 -28.95 -11.10
C THR A 344 -19.17 -27.93 -12.22
N GLU A 345 -19.82 -28.12 -13.37
CA GLU A 345 -19.86 -27.11 -14.44
C GLU A 345 -20.62 -25.84 -14.02
N ALA A 346 -21.63 -25.95 -13.15
CA ALA A 346 -22.30 -24.77 -12.58
C ALA A 346 -21.42 -24.04 -11.54
N GLN A 347 -20.46 -24.73 -10.90
CA GLN A 347 -19.45 -24.14 -10.02
C GLN A 347 -18.46 -23.29 -10.83
N GLU A 348 -17.93 -23.85 -11.93
CA GLU A 348 -17.03 -23.15 -12.86
C GLU A 348 -17.76 -22.03 -13.61
N GLN A 349 -19.01 -22.26 -14.08
CA GLN A 349 -19.81 -21.21 -14.72
C GLN A 349 -20.23 -20.09 -13.77
N ALA A 350 -20.52 -20.37 -12.50
CA ALA A 350 -20.80 -19.29 -11.53
C ALA A 350 -19.55 -18.45 -11.24
N ALA A 351 -18.36 -19.05 -11.29
CA ALA A 351 -17.07 -18.36 -11.20
C ALA A 351 -16.72 -17.58 -12.49
N GLU A 352 -17.08 -18.10 -13.67
CA GLU A 352 -16.87 -17.43 -14.98
C GLU A 352 -17.94 -16.34 -15.29
N GLN A 353 -19.16 -16.44 -14.72
CA GLN A 353 -20.29 -15.55 -14.99
C GLN A 353 -20.22 -14.16 -14.35
N ILE A 354 -19.14 -13.85 -13.61
CA ILE A 354 -18.84 -12.50 -13.10
C ILE A 354 -18.38 -11.55 -14.24
N SER A 355 -18.30 -12.04 -15.49
CA SER A 355 -18.06 -11.20 -16.68
C SER A 355 -19.33 -10.78 -17.43
N ASN A 356 -20.50 -11.32 -17.07
CA ASN A 356 -21.77 -10.89 -17.68
C ASN A 356 -22.25 -9.57 -17.04
N PRO A 357 -22.28 -8.46 -17.79
CA PRO A 357 -22.64 -7.15 -17.24
C PRO A 357 -24.02 -7.10 -16.59
N GLU A 358 -24.98 -7.92 -17.02
CA GLU A 358 -26.33 -7.98 -16.42
C GLU A 358 -26.36 -8.77 -15.10
N VAL A 359 -25.48 -9.76 -14.93
CA VAL A 359 -25.36 -10.52 -13.67
C VAL A 359 -24.54 -9.71 -12.67
N VAL A 360 -23.47 -9.05 -13.11
CA VAL A 360 -22.73 -8.06 -12.31
C VAL A 360 -23.62 -6.90 -11.91
N ALA A 361 -24.46 -6.39 -12.82
CA ALA A 361 -25.47 -5.39 -12.50
C ALA A 361 -26.47 -5.92 -11.47
N LYS A 362 -26.99 -7.15 -11.61
CA LYS A 362 -27.91 -7.76 -10.64
C LYS A 362 -27.30 -8.06 -9.26
N VAL A 363 -26.02 -8.41 -9.21
CA VAL A 363 -25.23 -8.56 -7.96
C VAL A 363 -24.92 -7.19 -7.33
N CYS A 364 -24.80 -6.14 -8.15
CA CYS A 364 -24.70 -4.76 -7.68
C CYS A 364 -26.06 -4.13 -7.33
N GLU A 365 -27.17 -4.60 -7.91
CA GLU A 365 -28.56 -4.12 -7.73
C GLU A 365 -29.15 -4.48 -6.37
N SER A 366 -28.48 -5.35 -5.63
CA SER A 366 -28.86 -5.77 -4.27
C SER A 366 -27.99 -5.12 -3.18
N LYS A 367 -27.10 -4.19 -3.54
CA LYS A 367 -26.99 -2.98 -2.74
C LYS A 367 -28.35 -2.32 -2.93
N THR A 368 -29.14 -2.06 -1.88
CA THR A 368 -30.38 -1.30 -2.05
C THR A 368 -30.02 0.10 -2.55
N ALA A 369 -29.90 0.22 -3.86
CA ALA A 369 -29.47 1.40 -4.55
C ALA A 369 -30.61 2.40 -4.38
N ILE A 370 -30.37 3.42 -3.57
CA ILE A 370 -31.38 4.44 -3.41
C ILE A 370 -31.26 5.37 -4.60
N GLU A 371 -32.22 5.26 -5.52
CA GLU A 371 -32.38 6.19 -6.61
C GLU A 371 -32.78 7.56 -6.06
N VAL A 372 -32.00 8.57 -6.43
CA VAL A 372 -32.22 9.96 -6.04
C VAL A 372 -32.34 10.83 -7.28
N ASP A 373 -33.45 11.53 -7.39
CA ASP A 373 -33.78 12.50 -8.46
C ASP A 373 -34.06 13.89 -7.87
N SER A 374 -33.87 14.06 -6.56
CA SER A 374 -34.25 15.26 -5.81
C SER A 374 -33.48 15.37 -4.50
N GLU A 375 -33.36 16.59 -3.97
CA GLU A 375 -32.74 16.87 -2.67
C GLU A 375 -33.39 16.09 -1.53
N GLU A 376 -34.72 15.94 -1.55
CA GLU A 376 -35.46 15.19 -0.53
C GLU A 376 -35.04 13.73 -0.51
N LYS A 377 -34.99 13.06 -1.66
CA LYS A 377 -34.55 11.66 -1.75
C LYS A 377 -33.09 11.50 -1.36
N LEU A 378 -32.21 12.41 -1.79
CA LEU A 378 -30.80 12.40 -1.37
C LEU A 378 -30.66 12.56 0.14
N THR A 379 -31.39 13.51 0.74
CA THR A 379 -31.38 13.75 2.19
C THR A 379 -31.88 12.52 2.96
N ASN A 380 -32.97 11.90 2.49
CA ASN A 380 -33.52 10.69 3.10
C ASN A 380 -32.55 9.50 2.96
N ALA A 381 -31.91 9.35 1.79
CA ALA A 381 -30.91 8.31 1.56
C ALA A 381 -29.72 8.46 2.52
N LEU A 382 -29.19 9.68 2.63
CA LEU A 382 -28.06 9.97 3.51
C LEU A 382 -28.43 9.78 4.99
N GLY A 383 -29.62 10.24 5.40
CA GLY A 383 -30.12 10.09 6.77
C GLY A 383 -30.38 8.64 7.18
N ASN A 384 -30.74 7.78 6.23
CA ASN A 384 -30.87 6.34 6.42
C ASN A 384 -29.54 5.58 6.22
N GLN A 385 -28.43 6.29 6.09
CA GLN A 385 -27.09 5.74 5.89
C GLN A 385 -26.95 4.81 4.67
N ALA A 386 -27.62 5.16 3.56
CA ALA A 386 -27.60 4.41 2.31
C ALA A 386 -26.17 4.20 1.80
N LYS A 387 -25.75 2.95 1.63
CA LYS A 387 -24.39 2.61 1.19
C LYS A 387 -24.18 2.80 -0.30
N TYR A 388 -25.25 2.81 -1.10
CA TYR A 388 -25.20 3.00 -2.55
C TYR A 388 -26.32 3.94 -2.99
N ILE A 389 -25.93 5.03 -3.65
CA ILE A 389 -26.85 6.04 -4.18
C ILE A 389 -26.67 6.09 -5.70
N ILE A 390 -27.79 6.09 -6.41
CA ILE A 390 -27.82 6.31 -7.86
C ILE A 390 -28.52 7.64 -8.12
N VAL A 391 -27.82 8.59 -8.74
CA VAL A 391 -28.43 9.85 -9.19
C VAL A 391 -29.12 9.59 -10.53
N THR A 392 -30.45 9.63 -10.54
CA THR A 392 -31.28 9.30 -11.72
C THR A 392 -31.78 10.52 -12.47
N ASP A 393 -31.67 11.72 -11.90
CA ASP A 393 -31.91 12.99 -12.58
C ASP A 393 -31.02 14.09 -11.99
N SER A 394 -30.83 15.20 -12.71
CA SER A 394 -30.10 16.36 -12.21
C SER A 394 -30.97 17.21 -11.30
N PHE A 395 -30.48 17.57 -10.11
CA PHE A 395 -31.23 18.38 -9.15
C PHE A 395 -30.35 19.39 -8.40
N ASN A 396 -31.01 20.28 -7.65
CA ASN A 396 -30.33 21.26 -6.81
C ASN A 396 -30.34 20.80 -5.36
N VAL A 397 -29.30 21.11 -4.59
CA VAL A 397 -29.23 20.92 -3.13
C VAL A 397 -28.97 22.26 -2.44
N SER A 398 -29.68 22.48 -1.33
CA SER A 398 -29.57 23.69 -0.51
C SER A 398 -28.62 23.54 0.67
N LYS A 399 -28.28 22.30 1.05
CA LYS A 399 -27.39 21.95 2.16
C LYS A 399 -26.14 21.21 1.67
N THR A 400 -25.08 21.25 2.48
CA THR A 400 -23.88 20.44 2.25
C THR A 400 -24.24 18.96 2.29
N ILE A 401 -23.72 18.19 1.33
CA ILE A 401 -23.82 16.73 1.36
C ILE A 401 -22.83 16.21 2.40
N GLU A 402 -23.36 15.72 3.52
CA GLU A 402 -22.56 15.25 4.64
C GLU A 402 -22.30 13.75 4.55
N ILE A 403 -21.02 13.35 4.51
CA ILE A 403 -20.59 11.96 4.49
C ILE A 403 -19.90 11.60 5.82
N THR A 404 -20.54 10.72 6.58
CA THR A 404 -20.07 10.24 7.89
C THR A 404 -19.87 8.73 7.95
N TYR A 405 -20.02 8.04 6.81
CA TYR A 405 -19.91 6.59 6.70
C TYR A 405 -19.50 6.18 5.29
N ASN A 406 -19.04 4.93 5.14
CA ASN A 406 -18.64 4.38 3.84
C ASN A 406 -19.81 4.38 2.85
N ILE A 407 -19.63 5.00 1.68
CA ILE A 407 -20.70 5.18 0.69
C ILE A 407 -20.14 5.22 -0.73
N THR A 408 -20.94 4.73 -1.67
CA THR A 408 -20.72 4.89 -3.12
C THR A 408 -21.87 5.68 -3.74
N ILE A 409 -21.54 6.65 -4.61
CA ILE A 409 -22.50 7.47 -5.34
C ILE A 409 -22.20 7.33 -6.84
N ASP A 410 -23.13 6.74 -7.60
CA ASP A 410 -23.07 6.75 -9.05
C ASP A 410 -23.97 7.86 -9.61
N GLY A 411 -23.34 8.82 -10.27
CA GLY A 411 -24.01 9.97 -10.83
C GLY A 411 -24.77 9.69 -12.12
N GLN A 412 -24.48 8.59 -12.83
CA GLN A 412 -25.01 8.30 -14.17
C GLN A 412 -24.92 9.49 -15.17
N ASN A 413 -23.86 10.29 -15.06
CA ASN A 413 -23.61 11.53 -15.80
C ASN A 413 -24.58 12.69 -15.50
N HIS A 414 -25.39 12.58 -14.43
CA HIS A 414 -26.22 13.67 -13.94
C HIS A 414 -25.44 14.68 -13.11
N LYS A 415 -26.14 15.76 -12.75
CA LYS A 415 -25.59 16.92 -12.09
C LYS A 415 -26.32 17.22 -10.78
N ILE A 416 -25.55 17.39 -9.71
CA ILE A 416 -26.03 18.00 -8.47
C ILE A 416 -25.50 19.43 -8.42
N THR A 417 -26.42 20.41 -8.43
CA THR A 417 -26.06 21.82 -8.30
C THR A 417 -26.24 22.28 -6.86
N THR A 418 -25.20 22.76 -6.21
CA THR A 418 -25.28 23.19 -4.79
C THR A 418 -25.33 24.71 -4.66
N SER A 419 -26.04 25.18 -3.63
CA SER A 419 -25.94 26.56 -3.14
C SER A 419 -25.41 26.67 -1.71
N ALA A 420 -25.02 25.56 -1.09
CA ALA A 420 -24.43 25.54 0.25
C ALA A 420 -22.99 26.09 0.23
N ASP A 421 -22.39 26.35 1.40
CA ASP A 421 -20.99 26.79 1.46
C ASP A 421 -20.01 25.70 0.98
N ARG A 422 -20.44 24.43 1.03
CA ARG A 422 -19.70 23.25 0.59
C ARG A 422 -20.62 22.35 -0.24
N ALA A 423 -20.12 21.77 -1.33
CA ALA A 423 -20.91 20.80 -2.10
C ALA A 423 -21.03 19.48 -1.31
N LEU A 424 -19.90 18.98 -0.84
CA LEU A 424 -19.78 17.75 -0.07
C LEU A 424 -18.68 17.90 0.99
N TRP A 425 -18.88 17.30 2.17
CA TRP A 425 -17.78 17.12 3.12
C TRP A 425 -17.69 15.69 3.67
N ILE A 426 -16.50 15.36 4.18
CA ILE A 426 -16.27 14.21 5.04
C ILE A 426 -16.19 14.71 6.48
N ASP A 427 -16.99 14.12 7.37
CA ASP A 427 -17.08 14.53 8.78
C ASP A 427 -16.97 13.35 9.77
N GLU A 428 -16.33 12.25 9.35
CA GLU A 428 -16.02 11.11 10.21
C GLU A 428 -14.72 10.41 9.79
N ASN A 429 -14.02 9.78 10.75
CA ASN A 429 -12.80 9.03 10.51
C ASN A 429 -13.06 7.73 9.73
N ASN A 430 -12.04 7.22 9.03
CA ASN A 430 -12.05 5.93 8.33
C ASN A 430 -13.16 5.77 7.27
N VAL A 431 -13.63 6.88 6.70
CA VAL A 431 -14.65 6.90 5.66
C VAL A 431 -14.07 6.54 4.29
N ASN A 432 -14.65 5.53 3.64
CA ASN A 432 -14.44 5.20 2.24
C ASN A 432 -15.55 5.81 1.38
N LEU A 433 -15.22 6.81 0.56
CA LEU A 433 -16.14 7.44 -0.38
C LEU A 433 -15.74 7.12 -1.81
N THR A 434 -16.66 6.58 -2.61
CA THR A 434 -16.49 6.44 -4.06
C THR A 434 -17.56 7.24 -4.81
N ILE A 435 -17.16 8.07 -5.77
CA ILE A 435 -18.09 8.78 -6.66
C ILE A 435 -17.72 8.49 -8.11
N THR A 436 -18.71 8.11 -8.91
CA THR A 436 -18.54 7.88 -10.36
C THR A 436 -19.50 8.74 -11.17
N ASN A 437 -19.08 9.19 -12.35
CA ASN A 437 -19.96 9.79 -13.37
C ASN A 437 -20.86 10.93 -12.85
N LEU A 438 -20.35 11.82 -12.01
CA LEU A 438 -21.17 12.85 -11.37
C LEU A 438 -20.62 14.25 -11.64
N THR A 439 -21.50 15.22 -11.89
CA THR A 439 -21.13 16.64 -11.85
C THR A 439 -21.62 17.29 -10.55
N LEU A 440 -20.68 17.66 -9.67
CA LEU A 440 -20.91 18.55 -8.53
C LEU A 440 -20.66 19.99 -8.97
N ASP A 441 -21.72 20.75 -9.23
CA ASP A 441 -21.62 22.13 -9.70
C ASP A 441 -22.00 23.12 -8.61
N SER A 442 -21.03 23.94 -8.23
CA SER A 442 -21.19 24.99 -7.23
C SER A 442 -21.90 26.24 -7.74
N ASN A 443 -22.16 26.34 -9.05
CA ASN A 443 -22.85 27.43 -9.74
C ASN A 443 -22.35 28.82 -9.32
N ASN A 444 -21.05 28.95 -9.03
CA ASN A 444 -20.41 30.16 -8.51
C ASN A 444 -21.03 30.70 -7.20
N LYS A 445 -21.69 29.85 -6.42
CA LYS A 445 -22.29 30.19 -5.11
C LYS A 445 -21.57 29.50 -3.96
N CYS A 446 -21.25 28.23 -4.15
CA CYS A 446 -20.57 27.44 -3.13
C CYS A 446 -19.08 27.81 -3.04
N GLN A 447 -18.56 27.88 -1.81
CA GLN A 447 -17.16 28.20 -1.57
C GLN A 447 -16.27 27.02 -1.93
N ARG A 448 -16.64 25.81 -1.51
CA ARG A 448 -15.78 24.64 -1.63
C ARG A 448 -16.48 23.42 -2.22
N GLY A 449 -15.82 22.67 -3.08
CA GLY A 449 -16.41 21.49 -3.70
C GLY A 449 -16.49 20.33 -2.72
N ILE A 450 -15.41 19.56 -2.62
CA ILE A 450 -15.26 18.44 -1.69
C ILE A 450 -14.31 18.87 -0.58
N GLN A 451 -14.77 18.84 0.67
CA GLN A 451 -13.97 19.16 1.84
C GLN A 451 -13.75 17.93 2.74
N VAL A 452 -12.56 17.77 3.29
CA VAL A 452 -12.33 16.94 4.48
C VAL A 452 -12.29 17.87 5.69
N ASN A 453 -13.17 17.68 6.67
CA ASN A 453 -13.22 18.52 7.87
C ASN A 453 -11.97 18.32 8.75
N THR A 454 -11.68 19.30 9.61
CA THR A 454 -10.55 19.26 10.55
C THR A 454 -10.60 17.99 11.43
N ASP A 455 -9.44 17.48 11.81
CA ASP A 455 -9.28 16.31 12.71
C ASP A 455 -9.75 14.96 12.14
N ILE A 456 -10.00 14.85 10.83
CA ILE A 456 -10.42 13.61 10.16
C ILE A 456 -9.25 12.78 9.60
N LYS A 457 -9.15 11.51 10.01
CA LYS A 457 -8.07 10.58 9.67
C LYS A 457 -8.59 9.29 9.03
N GLY A 458 -7.74 8.66 8.23
CA GLY A 458 -8.00 7.35 7.64
C GLY A 458 -9.05 7.34 6.53
N TYR A 459 -9.44 8.50 6.01
CA TYR A 459 -10.38 8.57 4.89
C TYR A 459 -9.76 8.01 3.61
N ASN A 460 -10.59 7.49 2.72
CA ASN A 460 -10.24 7.02 1.38
C ASN A 460 -11.28 7.52 0.38
N ILE A 461 -10.93 8.54 -0.41
CA ILE A 461 -11.84 9.14 -1.39
C ILE A 461 -11.39 8.74 -2.79
N LYS A 462 -12.29 8.15 -3.58
CA LYS A 462 -12.08 7.75 -4.97
C LYS A 462 -13.08 8.46 -5.87
N LEU A 463 -12.58 9.20 -6.86
CA LEU A 463 -13.40 9.86 -7.88
C LEU A 463 -13.05 9.29 -9.26
N ASN A 464 -14.06 8.93 -10.04
CA ASN A 464 -13.87 8.47 -11.42
C ASN A 464 -14.87 9.17 -12.35
N ASN A 465 -14.38 9.90 -13.36
CA ASN A 465 -15.23 10.68 -14.27
C ASN A 465 -16.16 11.65 -13.50
N VAL A 466 -15.59 12.38 -12.55
CA VAL A 466 -16.32 13.36 -11.71
C VAL A 466 -15.91 14.78 -12.05
N ASN A 467 -16.90 15.66 -12.20
CA ASN A 467 -16.68 17.07 -12.44
C ASN A 467 -17.00 17.87 -11.16
N VAL A 468 -16.02 18.55 -10.57
CA VAL A 468 -16.18 19.45 -9.42
C VAL A 468 -15.98 20.88 -9.89
N LEU A 469 -17.07 21.58 -10.18
CA LEU A 469 -17.05 22.79 -11.02
C LEU A 469 -17.51 24.06 -10.30
N ASN A 470 -17.04 25.21 -10.80
CA ASN A 470 -17.54 26.55 -10.47
C ASN A 470 -17.48 26.90 -8.97
N ASN A 471 -16.46 26.44 -8.25
CA ASN A 471 -16.24 26.76 -6.84
C ASN A 471 -15.63 28.16 -6.69
N THR A 472 -16.15 28.98 -5.76
CA THR A 472 -15.65 30.36 -5.57
C THR A 472 -14.35 30.45 -4.77
N TYR A 473 -13.99 29.37 -4.08
CA TYR A 473 -12.72 29.15 -3.36
C TYR A 473 -12.10 27.81 -3.78
N TYR A 474 -12.24 26.74 -3.00
CA TYR A 474 -11.39 25.54 -3.18
C TYR A 474 -12.20 24.38 -3.73
N ALA A 475 -11.83 23.83 -4.89
CA ALA A 475 -12.56 22.69 -5.43
C ALA A 475 -12.40 21.44 -4.54
N ILE A 476 -11.16 21.12 -4.16
CA ILE A 476 -10.83 20.14 -3.12
C ILE A 476 -10.19 20.88 -1.95
N ASN A 477 -10.67 20.67 -0.72
CA ASN A 477 -10.14 21.30 0.48
C ASN A 477 -9.84 20.27 1.57
N MET A 478 -8.59 20.16 2.01
CA MET A 478 -8.18 19.29 3.12
C MET A 478 -7.77 20.16 4.31
N CYS A 479 -8.52 20.06 5.41
CA CYS A 479 -8.37 20.93 6.57
C CYS A 479 -7.23 20.49 7.53
N GLY A 480 -7.01 21.27 8.60
CA GLY A 480 -5.98 20.98 9.60
C GLY A 480 -6.13 19.61 10.29
N ASN A 481 -5.00 19.00 10.67
CA ASN A 481 -4.92 17.68 11.33
C ASN A 481 -5.67 16.53 10.60
N THR A 482 -5.83 16.63 9.28
CA THR A 482 -6.39 15.54 8.48
C THR A 482 -5.31 14.66 7.86
N SER A 483 -5.59 13.37 7.67
CA SER A 483 -4.74 12.43 6.93
C SER A 483 -5.56 11.33 6.23
N GLY A 484 -5.13 10.86 5.05
CA GLY A 484 -5.88 9.88 4.28
C GLY A 484 -5.45 9.80 2.81
N THR A 485 -6.17 8.98 2.04
CA THR A 485 -5.93 8.76 0.61
C THR A 485 -7.00 9.44 -0.23
N PHE A 486 -6.58 10.14 -1.29
CA PHE A 486 -7.46 10.73 -2.29
C PHE A 486 -7.00 10.34 -3.68
N VAL A 487 -7.86 9.70 -4.47
CA VAL A 487 -7.58 9.29 -5.85
C VAL A 487 -8.64 9.84 -6.77
N ALA A 488 -8.24 10.53 -7.83
CA ALA A 488 -9.14 11.02 -8.87
C ALA A 488 -8.63 10.61 -10.25
N THR A 489 -9.51 9.99 -11.04
CA THR A 489 -9.24 9.56 -12.41
C THR A 489 -10.26 10.18 -13.36
N ASP A 490 -9.80 10.69 -14.51
CA ASP A 490 -10.66 11.27 -15.56
C ASP A 490 -11.57 12.42 -15.06
N CYS A 491 -11.12 13.18 -14.06
CA CYS A 491 -11.93 14.23 -13.42
C CYS A 491 -11.64 15.63 -13.97
N ASN A 492 -12.64 16.53 -13.91
CA ASN A 492 -12.46 17.96 -14.12
C ASN A 492 -12.73 18.74 -12.84
N ILE A 493 -11.72 19.40 -12.29
CA ILE A 493 -11.77 20.00 -10.96
C ILE A 493 -11.40 21.48 -11.09
N SER A 494 -12.32 22.37 -10.71
CA SER A 494 -12.14 23.82 -10.87
C SER A 494 -12.61 24.65 -9.69
N GLY A 495 -11.78 25.63 -9.32
CA GLY A 495 -12.04 26.59 -8.26
C GLY A 495 -11.08 27.78 -8.34
N TRP A 496 -11.03 28.61 -7.28
CA TRP A 496 -9.90 29.50 -7.04
C TRP A 496 -8.61 28.70 -6.91
N SER A 497 -8.65 27.55 -6.22
CA SER A 497 -7.68 26.47 -6.33
C SER A 497 -8.41 25.17 -6.66
N ALA A 498 -7.77 24.32 -7.46
CA ALA A 498 -8.27 22.97 -7.69
C ALA A 498 -8.00 22.08 -6.47
N LEU A 499 -6.81 22.19 -5.86
CA LEU A 499 -6.45 21.50 -4.63
C LEU A 499 -5.91 22.47 -3.60
N ASN A 500 -6.56 22.53 -2.45
CA ASN A 500 -6.08 23.24 -1.27
C ASN A 500 -5.88 22.26 -0.12
N THR A 501 -4.72 22.29 0.54
CA THR A 501 -4.47 21.49 1.74
C THR A 501 -3.62 22.24 2.77
N TRP A 502 -4.06 22.17 4.02
CA TRP A 502 -3.31 22.54 5.22
C TRP A 502 -3.28 21.39 6.25
N GLY A 503 -3.66 20.18 5.81
CA GLY A 503 -3.55 18.94 6.56
C GLY A 503 -2.20 18.23 6.35
N SER A 504 -2.00 17.08 6.98
CA SER A 504 -0.70 16.42 7.02
C SER A 504 -0.75 14.92 6.72
N GLY A 505 0.22 14.40 5.96
CA GLY A 505 0.35 12.97 5.70
C GLY A 505 -0.69 12.42 4.71
N HIS A 506 -1.18 13.25 3.78
CA HIS A 506 -2.07 12.82 2.71
C HIS A 506 -1.31 12.08 1.60
N SER A 507 -1.96 11.06 1.02
CA SER A 507 -1.56 10.45 -0.26
C SER A 507 -2.59 10.81 -1.32
N ILE A 508 -2.22 11.70 -2.25
CA ILE A 508 -3.14 12.30 -3.22
C ILE A 508 -2.66 11.93 -4.62
N THR A 509 -3.53 11.30 -5.43
CA THR A 509 -3.21 10.91 -6.80
C THR A 509 -4.26 11.42 -7.77
N PHE A 510 -3.83 12.08 -8.84
CA PHE A 510 -4.65 12.45 -9.97
C PHE A 510 -4.13 11.76 -11.24
N THR A 511 -5.02 11.14 -12.01
CA THR A 511 -4.67 10.47 -13.28
C THR A 511 -5.60 10.95 -14.38
N ASN A 512 -5.03 11.48 -15.47
CA ASN A 512 -5.78 12.00 -16.61
C ASN A 512 -6.84 13.08 -16.24
N CYS A 513 -6.58 13.83 -15.16
CA CYS A 513 -7.48 14.89 -14.69
C CYS A 513 -7.15 16.26 -15.29
N THR A 514 -8.16 17.12 -15.42
CA THR A 514 -8.00 18.55 -15.67
C THR A 514 -8.20 19.33 -14.38
N LEU A 515 -7.19 20.08 -13.94
CA LEU A 515 -7.20 20.88 -12.71
C LEU A 515 -7.13 22.36 -13.10
N THR A 516 -8.12 23.16 -12.71
CA THR A 516 -8.20 24.58 -13.10
C THR A 516 -8.30 25.47 -11.87
N GLY A 517 -7.32 26.34 -11.69
CA GLY A 517 -7.36 27.44 -10.73
C GLY A 517 -7.70 28.74 -11.45
N THR A 518 -8.71 29.47 -10.98
CA THR A 518 -9.09 30.79 -11.54
C THR A 518 -8.99 31.88 -10.48
N ASN A 519 -8.06 32.82 -10.65
CA ASN A 519 -7.92 33.97 -9.77
C ASN A 519 -8.65 35.18 -10.34
N ASN A 520 -9.77 35.54 -9.72
CA ASN A 520 -10.65 36.64 -10.14
C ASN A 520 -10.94 37.68 -9.06
N LYS A 521 -10.18 37.66 -7.96
CA LYS A 521 -10.35 38.60 -6.85
C LYS A 521 -9.91 40.01 -7.27
N SER A 522 -10.23 41.05 -6.49
CA SER A 522 -9.73 42.39 -6.77
C SER A 522 -8.32 42.56 -6.21
N VAL A 523 -7.50 43.41 -6.85
CA VAL A 523 -6.11 43.67 -6.42
C VAL A 523 -6.11 44.22 -5.00
N SER A 524 -5.68 43.41 -4.04
CA SER A 524 -5.39 43.77 -2.65
C SER A 524 -4.07 43.10 -2.25
N ALA A 525 -3.46 43.53 -1.13
CA ALA A 525 -2.08 43.18 -0.76
C ALA A 525 -1.76 41.67 -0.57
N SER A 526 -2.74 40.77 -0.71
CA SER A 526 -2.57 39.31 -0.60
C SER A 526 -3.45 38.59 -1.62
N ASN A 527 -3.14 38.74 -2.91
CA ASN A 527 -3.95 38.19 -4.02
C ASN A 527 -3.25 37.09 -4.83
N THR A 528 -2.05 36.63 -4.46
CA THR A 528 -1.37 35.50 -5.12
C THR A 528 -1.97 34.17 -4.67
N TYR A 529 -2.33 33.31 -5.62
CA TYR A 529 -2.85 31.97 -5.32
C TYR A 529 -2.33 30.91 -6.30
N ALA A 530 -2.85 29.67 -6.27
CA ALA A 530 -2.40 28.60 -7.16
C ALA A 530 -3.47 27.58 -7.55
N VAL A 531 -3.23 26.81 -8.62
CA VAL A 531 -4.02 25.61 -8.98
C VAL A 531 -3.86 24.53 -7.90
N LEU A 532 -2.63 24.31 -7.43
CA LEU A 532 -2.29 23.44 -6.30
C LEU A 532 -1.70 24.31 -5.18
N CYS A 533 -2.39 24.37 -4.05
CA CYS A 533 -2.03 25.19 -2.89
C CYS A 533 -1.81 24.29 -1.67
N LEU A 534 -0.54 24.14 -1.27
CA LEU A 534 -0.15 23.47 -0.04
C LEU A 534 0.20 24.57 0.96
N GLU A 535 -0.74 24.86 1.85
CA GLU A 535 -0.74 26.08 2.65
C GLU A 535 -0.48 25.86 4.14
N ALA A 536 -0.04 26.93 4.82
CA ALA A 536 -0.12 27.06 6.27
C ALA A 536 -1.39 27.84 6.62
N ASP A 537 -2.03 27.57 7.78
CA ASP A 537 -3.16 28.39 8.25
C ASP A 537 -2.69 29.83 8.52
N THR A 538 -2.94 30.70 7.55
CA THR A 538 -2.58 32.12 7.59
C THR A 538 -3.44 32.93 8.56
N THR A 539 -4.47 32.34 9.17
CA THR A 539 -5.34 33.07 10.11
C THR A 539 -4.76 33.22 11.52
N LEU A 540 -3.61 32.61 11.79
CA LEU A 540 -2.97 32.53 13.12
C LEU A 540 -3.86 31.89 14.20
N LYS A 541 -4.87 31.10 13.79
CA LYS A 541 -5.86 30.53 14.72
C LYS A 541 -5.52 29.11 15.17
N THR A 542 -4.85 28.31 14.33
CA THR A 542 -4.75 26.86 14.57
C THR A 542 -3.33 26.30 14.65
N ASN A 543 -2.27 27.07 14.34
CA ASN A 543 -0.89 26.56 14.21
C ASN A 543 -0.76 25.35 13.25
N ASP A 544 -1.76 25.09 12.41
CA ASP A 544 -1.78 23.97 11.47
C ASP A 544 -1.14 24.37 10.13
N TYR A 545 -0.36 23.45 9.56
CA TYR A 545 0.33 23.66 8.31
C TYR A 545 0.44 22.38 7.50
N SER A 546 0.35 22.53 6.18
CA SER A 546 0.52 21.43 5.24
C SER A 546 1.88 20.76 5.47
N SER A 547 1.86 19.48 5.82
CA SER A 547 3.11 18.75 6.06
C SER A 547 3.12 17.29 5.63
N PHE A 548 4.26 16.83 5.10
CA PHE A 548 4.47 15.42 4.73
C PHE A 548 3.41 14.84 3.78
N ASN A 549 2.78 15.68 2.95
CA ASN A 549 1.82 15.23 1.95
C ASN A 549 2.54 14.76 0.69
N THR A 550 2.01 13.73 0.03
CA THR A 550 2.46 13.31 -1.31
C THR A 550 1.34 13.55 -2.31
N VAL A 551 1.60 14.37 -3.33
CA VAL A 551 0.69 14.65 -4.45
C VAL A 551 1.31 14.08 -5.72
N THR A 552 0.65 13.14 -6.38
CA THR A 552 1.10 12.54 -7.64
C THR A 552 0.14 12.86 -8.77
N LEU A 553 0.64 13.42 -9.88
CA LEU A 553 -0.13 13.76 -11.07
C LEU A 553 0.38 12.93 -12.26
N ASN A 554 -0.50 12.15 -12.89
CA ASN A 554 -0.17 11.31 -14.04
C ASN A 554 -0.99 11.74 -15.26
N GLY A 555 -0.36 12.31 -16.28
CA GLY A 555 -1.04 12.74 -17.51
C GLY A 555 -2.06 13.86 -17.31
N CYS A 556 -1.96 14.65 -16.23
CA CYS A 556 -2.91 15.70 -15.92
C CYS A 556 -2.67 16.98 -16.73
N THR A 557 -3.73 17.78 -16.92
CA THR A 557 -3.65 19.16 -17.44
C THR A 557 -3.95 20.15 -16.32
N LEU A 558 -3.05 21.09 -16.07
CA LEU A 558 -3.21 22.14 -15.06
C LEU A 558 -3.38 23.50 -15.74
N ASN A 559 -4.46 24.21 -15.44
CA ASN A 559 -4.80 25.50 -16.02
C ASN A 559 -4.80 26.59 -14.94
N ALA A 560 -3.83 27.50 -15.00
CA ALA A 560 -3.79 28.72 -14.22
C ALA A 560 -4.41 29.88 -15.01
N VAL A 561 -5.60 30.31 -14.57
CA VAL A 561 -6.37 31.37 -15.20
C VAL A 561 -6.30 32.64 -14.36
N GLU A 562 -5.72 33.69 -14.92
CA GLU A 562 -5.61 35.00 -14.28
C GLU A 562 -6.63 35.96 -14.84
N THR A 563 -7.36 36.63 -13.95
CA THR A 563 -8.26 37.72 -14.31
C THR A 563 -8.00 38.89 -13.36
N ASN A 564 -8.14 40.13 -13.84
CA ASN A 564 -7.96 41.36 -13.06
C ASN A 564 -6.54 41.62 -12.50
N ALA A 565 -5.49 41.18 -13.21
CA ALA A 565 -4.07 41.41 -12.86
C ALA A 565 -3.60 40.77 -11.52
N ASN A 566 -4.27 39.71 -11.05
CA ASN A 566 -3.80 38.90 -9.92
C ASN A 566 -3.02 37.68 -10.41
N ILE A 567 -2.05 37.24 -9.62
CA ILE A 567 -1.20 36.09 -9.94
C ILE A 567 -1.94 34.78 -9.63
N GLN A 568 -1.90 33.85 -10.59
CA GLN A 568 -2.33 32.47 -10.39
C GLN A 568 -1.19 31.52 -10.76
N ASN A 569 -0.59 30.91 -9.75
CA ASN A 569 0.47 29.93 -9.94
C ASN A 569 -0.09 28.55 -10.34
N ILE A 570 0.76 27.69 -10.90
CA ILE A 570 0.44 26.27 -11.02
C ILE A 570 0.55 25.59 -9.65
N VAL A 571 1.64 25.84 -8.93
CA VAL A 571 1.88 25.29 -7.57
C VAL A 571 2.30 26.42 -6.62
N ASN A 572 1.82 26.36 -5.39
CA ASN A 572 2.29 27.20 -4.29
C ASN A 572 2.48 26.35 -3.02
N PHE A 573 3.71 26.37 -2.48
CA PHE A 573 3.99 25.96 -1.11
C PHE A 573 4.02 27.23 -0.27
N ASN A 574 3.02 27.44 0.60
CA ASN A 574 2.85 28.74 1.23
C ASN A 574 3.88 28.97 2.37
N GLY A 575 4.51 30.15 2.36
CA GLY A 575 5.51 30.59 3.33
C GLY A 575 4.87 31.36 4.49
N GLY A 576 4.60 30.67 5.60
CA GLY A 576 4.24 31.25 6.89
C GLY A 576 5.33 31.03 7.95
N ASN A 577 5.08 31.45 9.19
CA ASN A 577 5.89 31.04 10.35
C ASN A 577 4.99 30.32 11.38
N PRO A 578 4.97 28.97 11.41
CA PRO A 578 5.66 28.04 10.51
C PRO A 578 4.98 27.95 9.12
N GLY A 579 5.76 27.64 8.07
CA GLY A 579 5.27 27.45 6.69
C GLY A 579 5.00 25.98 6.38
N SER A 580 4.52 25.68 5.18
CA SER A 580 4.35 24.28 4.73
C SER A 580 5.69 23.52 4.74
N THR A 581 5.73 22.24 5.10
CA THR A 581 7.00 21.51 5.29
C THR A 581 6.95 20.04 4.87
N GLY A 582 8.00 19.53 4.24
CA GLY A 582 8.10 18.09 3.94
C GLY A 582 7.14 17.58 2.87
N ASN A 583 6.44 18.44 2.14
CA ASN A 583 5.48 18.00 1.12
C ASN A 583 6.19 17.62 -0.19
N THR A 584 5.72 16.58 -0.86
CA THR A 584 6.26 16.08 -2.13
C THR A 584 5.20 16.16 -3.22
N LEU A 585 5.48 16.87 -4.31
CA LEU A 585 4.71 16.86 -5.55
C LEU A 585 5.45 16.02 -6.59
N ILE A 586 4.77 15.10 -7.27
CA ILE A 586 5.32 14.26 -8.34
C ILE A 586 4.45 14.47 -9.58
N THR A 587 5.07 14.83 -10.69
CA THR A 587 4.37 15.04 -11.96
C THR A 587 4.96 14.16 -13.05
N ASN A 588 4.10 13.36 -13.70
CA ASN A 588 4.47 12.43 -14.77
C ASN A 588 3.66 12.78 -16.03
N GLY A 589 4.34 13.26 -17.07
CA GLY A 589 3.70 13.55 -18.36
C GLY A 589 2.56 14.59 -18.31
N CYS A 590 2.60 15.56 -17.40
CA CYS A 590 1.56 16.57 -17.23
C CYS A 590 1.73 17.77 -18.18
N THR A 591 0.63 18.44 -18.50
CA THR A 591 0.59 19.71 -19.26
C THR A 591 0.28 20.88 -18.34
N PHE A 592 1.03 21.98 -18.45
CA PHE A 592 0.86 23.18 -17.62
C PHE A 592 0.53 24.40 -18.50
N ASN A 593 -0.63 25.00 -18.29
CA ASN A 593 -1.11 26.17 -19.01
C ASN A 593 -1.19 27.37 -18.06
N SER A 594 -0.42 28.43 -18.30
CA SER A 594 -0.46 29.69 -17.54
C SER A 594 -0.48 30.89 -18.49
N THR A 595 -1.28 31.90 -18.16
CA THR A 595 -1.48 33.10 -19.00
C THR A 595 -0.36 34.13 -18.84
N ASN A 596 0.24 34.27 -17.66
CA ASN A 596 1.25 35.29 -17.35
C ASN A 596 2.59 34.74 -16.86
N LYS A 597 2.87 33.45 -17.12
CA LYS A 597 4.15 32.80 -16.76
C LYS A 597 4.38 32.87 -15.24
N HIS A 598 3.50 32.26 -14.45
CA HIS A 598 3.69 32.10 -13.01
C HIS A 598 3.57 30.60 -12.69
N ALA A 599 4.71 29.89 -12.70
CA ALA A 599 4.70 28.44 -12.50
C ALA A 599 4.66 28.07 -11.01
N TYR A 600 5.34 28.86 -10.16
CA TYR A 600 5.72 28.41 -8.83
C TYR A 600 5.94 29.59 -7.87
N HIS A 601 5.50 29.41 -6.63
CA HIS A 601 5.83 30.28 -5.50
C HIS A 601 6.34 29.42 -4.33
N ASP A 602 7.55 29.71 -3.85
CA ASP A 602 8.22 28.96 -2.78
C ASP A 602 7.87 29.51 -1.40
N GLY A 603 7.81 28.61 -0.42
CA GLY A 603 7.53 28.92 0.97
C GLY A 603 7.55 27.69 1.88
N GLY A 604 8.35 27.76 2.94
CA GLY A 604 8.50 26.72 3.96
C GLY A 604 9.60 25.69 3.63
N ALA A 605 10.08 24.96 4.64
CA ALA A 605 11.30 24.16 4.53
C ALA A 605 11.03 22.71 4.09
N GLY A 606 11.87 22.15 3.21
CA GLY A 606 11.87 20.70 2.94
C GLY A 606 10.73 20.21 2.06
N ASN A 607 10.05 21.08 1.34
CA ASN A 607 9.13 20.67 0.27
C ASN A 607 9.94 20.23 -0.97
N SER A 608 9.36 19.38 -1.82
CA SER A 608 9.96 18.87 -3.06
C SER A 608 8.93 18.81 -4.18
N TRP A 609 9.36 19.08 -5.42
CA TRP A 609 8.60 18.84 -6.63
C TRP A 609 9.48 18.05 -7.60
N ILE A 610 9.04 16.85 -7.96
CA ILE A 610 9.72 15.91 -8.85
C ILE A 610 8.93 15.84 -10.15
N ASN A 611 9.57 16.11 -11.28
CA ASN A 611 8.96 16.01 -12.60
C ASN A 611 9.68 14.94 -13.43
N ASN A 612 9.00 13.83 -13.77
CA ASN A 612 9.58 12.69 -14.49
C ASN A 612 10.92 12.19 -13.90
N GLY A 613 11.05 12.20 -12.57
CA GLY A 613 12.27 11.77 -11.86
C GLY A 613 13.37 12.84 -11.76
N GLU A 614 13.19 14.03 -12.33
CA GLU A 614 14.07 15.19 -12.11
C GLU A 614 13.50 16.07 -11.00
N GLU A 615 14.29 16.33 -9.95
CA GLU A 615 13.89 17.24 -8.88
C GLU A 615 13.93 18.69 -9.38
N MET A 616 12.78 19.36 -9.32
CA MET A 616 12.63 20.79 -9.61
C MET A 616 13.11 21.62 -8.40
N LEU A 617 13.46 22.89 -8.61
CA LEU A 617 13.96 23.77 -7.54
C LEU A 617 12.90 24.03 -6.46
N VAL A 618 13.05 23.47 -5.25
CA VAL A 618 12.11 23.68 -4.13
C VAL A 618 12.81 24.00 -2.80
N ASN A 619 14.15 24.08 -2.77
CA ASN A 619 14.89 24.57 -1.60
C ASN A 619 16.14 25.35 -2.04
N VAL A 620 16.06 26.68 -1.99
CA VAL A 620 17.19 27.56 -2.28
C VAL A 620 17.59 28.34 -1.04
N VAL A 621 18.78 28.05 -0.52
CA VAL A 621 19.37 28.79 0.62
C VAL A 621 20.58 29.57 0.13
N ALA A 622 20.60 30.88 0.34
CA ALA A 622 21.78 31.70 0.09
C ALA A 622 22.61 31.86 1.37
N ASP A 623 23.89 31.52 1.27
CA ASP A 623 24.92 31.84 2.25
C ASP A 623 25.62 33.14 1.81
N LEU A 624 25.43 34.18 2.64
CA LEU A 624 25.98 35.52 2.46
C LEU A 624 27.23 35.77 3.32
N SER A 625 27.81 34.75 3.95
CA SER A 625 28.99 34.90 4.81
C SER A 625 30.19 35.57 4.13
N ASN A 626 30.25 35.53 2.80
CA ASN A 626 31.29 36.15 1.98
C ASN A 626 30.80 37.38 1.18
N VAL A 627 29.67 37.96 1.59
CA VAL A 627 29.08 39.17 1.00
C VAL A 627 29.30 40.35 1.94
N THR A 628 29.85 41.45 1.41
CA THR A 628 29.99 42.73 2.12
C THR A 628 28.95 43.70 1.58
N ILE A 629 28.03 44.13 2.45
CA ILE A 629 26.99 45.13 2.15
C ILE A 629 27.51 46.52 2.53
N SER A 630 27.32 47.49 1.65
CA SER A 630 27.72 48.89 1.86
C SER A 630 26.83 49.62 2.87
N GLU A 631 27.30 50.76 3.37
CA GLU A 631 26.61 51.57 4.40
C GLU A 631 25.19 52.02 4.01
N ASN A 632 24.86 52.08 2.72
CA ASN A 632 23.51 52.43 2.26
C ASN A 632 22.50 51.27 2.33
N GLY A 633 22.96 50.06 2.64
CA GLY A 633 22.12 48.89 2.91
C GLY A 633 21.60 48.14 1.68
N TYR A 634 21.95 48.54 0.45
CA TYR A 634 21.49 47.85 -0.76
C TYR A 634 22.57 47.57 -1.82
N ASN A 635 23.76 48.19 -1.74
CA ASN A 635 24.88 47.73 -2.59
C ASN A 635 25.71 46.68 -1.87
N ALA A 636 26.17 45.66 -2.60
CA ALA A 636 26.97 44.58 -2.07
C ALA A 636 28.05 44.10 -3.05
N THR A 637 29.13 43.55 -2.48
CA THR A 637 30.23 42.92 -3.21
C THR A 637 30.60 41.60 -2.54
N GLY A 638 31.20 40.69 -3.31
CA GLY A 638 31.64 39.38 -2.80
C GLY A 638 30.95 38.23 -3.52
N THR A 639 30.93 37.07 -2.87
CA THR A 639 30.40 35.82 -3.45
C THR A 639 29.24 35.34 -2.61
N VAL A 640 28.10 35.11 -3.25
CA VAL A 640 26.95 34.41 -2.67
C VAL A 640 27.01 32.94 -3.04
N LYS A 641 26.74 32.05 -2.07
CA LYS A 641 26.61 30.62 -2.34
C LYS A 641 25.15 30.23 -2.22
N PHE A 642 24.56 29.74 -3.31
CA PHE A 642 23.25 29.12 -3.27
C PHE A 642 23.41 27.61 -3.05
N THR A 643 22.74 27.07 -2.04
CA THR A 643 22.53 25.64 -1.89
C THR A 643 21.18 25.33 -2.51
N ILE A 644 21.19 24.53 -3.56
CA ILE A 644 20.04 24.15 -4.37
C ILE A 644 19.91 22.64 -4.31
N ASN A 645 18.85 22.12 -3.70
CA ASN A 645 18.61 20.68 -3.52
C ASN A 645 19.87 19.94 -3.03
N GLY A 646 20.54 20.50 -2.01
CA GLY A 646 21.79 19.97 -1.43
C GLY A 646 23.07 20.23 -2.24
N LYS A 647 22.98 20.73 -3.48
CA LYS A 647 24.13 21.09 -4.31
C LYS A 647 24.50 22.57 -4.14
N GLN A 648 25.75 22.84 -3.80
CA GLN A 648 26.24 24.22 -3.65
C GLN A 648 26.76 24.78 -4.97
N ILE A 649 26.32 26.00 -5.30
CA ILE A 649 26.75 26.78 -6.45
C ILE A 649 27.10 28.18 -5.98
N SER A 650 28.21 28.74 -6.48
CA SER A 650 28.70 30.05 -6.05
C SER A 650 28.62 31.05 -7.20
N TYR A 651 28.07 32.24 -6.93
CA TYR A 651 28.07 33.36 -7.88
C TYR A 651 28.78 34.57 -7.29
N ASN A 652 29.61 35.22 -8.10
CA ASN A 652 30.17 36.53 -7.74
C ASN A 652 29.13 37.61 -8.05
N LEU A 653 28.83 38.48 -7.09
CA LEU A 653 27.88 39.60 -7.23
C LEU A 653 28.27 40.59 -8.34
N SER A 654 29.52 40.57 -8.84
CA SER A 654 29.92 41.33 -10.03
C SER A 654 29.28 40.81 -11.32
N ASN A 655 28.88 39.53 -11.34
CA ASN A 655 28.35 38.84 -12.52
C ASN A 655 26.81 38.83 -12.54
N ALA A 656 26.17 39.35 -11.49
CA ALA A 656 24.73 39.50 -11.45
C ALA A 656 24.25 40.57 -12.45
N THR A 657 23.08 40.35 -13.04
CA THR A 657 22.32 41.45 -13.63
C THR A 657 21.72 42.28 -12.50
N LYS A 658 21.96 43.59 -12.48
CA LYS A 658 21.57 44.48 -11.39
C LYS A 658 20.44 45.41 -11.79
N SER A 659 19.41 45.51 -10.95
CA SER A 659 18.37 46.54 -11.05
C SER A 659 18.17 47.25 -9.73
N THR A 660 17.89 48.55 -9.78
CA THR A 660 17.49 49.35 -8.60
C THR A 660 15.99 49.54 -8.60
N TRP A 661 15.36 49.40 -7.43
CA TRP A 661 13.94 49.70 -7.25
C TRP A 661 13.69 50.65 -6.08
N THR A 662 12.52 51.30 -6.10
CA THR A 662 12.05 52.16 -5.02
C THR A 662 10.58 51.86 -4.75
N SER A 663 10.25 51.50 -3.52
CA SER A 663 8.87 51.23 -3.09
C SER A 663 8.65 51.78 -1.68
N ASN A 664 7.55 52.51 -1.48
CA ASN A 664 7.17 53.12 -0.19
C ASN A 664 8.29 53.91 0.52
N GLY A 665 9.14 54.62 -0.24
CA GLY A 665 10.25 55.42 0.29
C GLY A 665 11.51 54.61 0.64
N THR A 666 11.50 53.29 0.44
CA THR A 666 12.66 52.41 0.59
C THR A 666 13.29 52.17 -0.78
N THR A 667 14.63 52.21 -0.84
CA THR A 667 15.40 51.89 -2.04
C THR A 667 16.09 50.53 -1.86
N GLY A 668 16.04 49.70 -2.89
CA GLY A 668 16.68 48.40 -2.93
C GLY A 668 17.42 48.12 -4.24
N MET A 669 18.16 47.00 -4.26
CA MET A 669 18.90 46.50 -5.41
C MET A 669 18.73 45.00 -5.53
N ASP A 670 18.45 44.56 -6.76
CA ASP A 670 18.28 43.16 -7.14
C ASP A 670 19.60 42.66 -7.74
N TYR A 671 19.97 41.42 -7.42
CA TYR A 671 21.11 40.73 -7.98
C TYR A 671 20.64 39.41 -8.59
N VAL A 672 20.37 39.43 -9.89
CA VAL A 672 19.82 38.30 -10.62
C VAL A 672 20.92 37.46 -11.26
N PHE A 673 20.89 36.15 -11.02
CA PHE A 673 21.76 35.16 -11.65
C PHE A 673 20.95 34.14 -12.45
N GLU A 674 21.48 33.69 -13.58
CA GLU A 674 20.87 32.59 -14.34
C GLU A 674 21.47 31.24 -13.90
N TYR A 675 20.59 30.30 -13.56
CA TYR A 675 20.93 28.92 -13.26
C TYR A 675 20.23 27.96 -14.24
N ASN A 676 21.01 27.27 -15.06
CA ASN A 676 20.50 26.28 -15.99
C ASN A 676 20.36 24.90 -15.33
N ALA A 677 19.13 24.39 -15.22
CA ALA A 677 18.85 23.05 -14.72
C ALA A 677 18.08 22.24 -15.78
N GLY A 678 18.81 21.50 -16.60
CA GLY A 678 18.22 20.71 -17.69
C GLY A 678 17.58 21.58 -18.76
N ILE A 679 16.27 21.41 -18.97
CA ILE A 679 15.47 22.15 -19.97
C ILE A 679 14.90 23.47 -19.44
N LEU A 680 15.14 23.81 -18.18
CA LEU A 680 14.65 25.03 -17.54
C LEU A 680 15.82 25.94 -17.15
N THR A 681 15.71 27.22 -17.48
CA THR A 681 16.57 28.28 -16.97
C THR A 681 15.88 28.93 -15.78
N TYR A 682 16.60 29.11 -14.68
CA TYR A 682 16.13 29.76 -13.47
C TYR A 682 16.81 31.12 -13.25
N SER A 683 16.06 32.12 -12.80
CA SER A 683 16.57 33.37 -12.25
C SER A 683 16.64 33.24 -10.73
N LEU A 684 17.85 33.30 -10.17
CA LEU A 684 18.09 33.41 -8.73
C LEU A 684 18.25 34.89 -8.40
N ASP A 685 17.28 35.48 -7.71
CA ASP A 685 17.31 36.88 -7.31
C ASP A 685 17.70 37.02 -5.84
N LEU A 686 18.58 37.98 -5.57
CA LEU A 686 18.96 38.40 -4.23
C LEU A 686 18.66 39.89 -4.09
N ASP A 687 17.59 40.20 -3.36
CA ASP A 687 17.14 41.57 -3.12
C ASP A 687 17.77 42.11 -1.84
N LEU A 688 18.36 43.30 -1.90
CA LEU A 688 18.92 44.02 -0.75
C LEU A 688 18.23 45.37 -0.59
N TRP A 689 17.85 45.80 0.63
CA TRP A 689 17.26 47.13 0.85
C TRP A 689 17.62 47.76 2.21
N SER A 690 17.55 49.10 2.27
CA SER A 690 18.04 49.91 3.41
C SER A 690 17.22 49.84 4.71
N GLY A 691 16.16 49.04 4.76
CA GLY A 691 15.09 49.13 5.76
C GLY A 691 15.12 48.11 6.90
N TYR A 692 16.05 47.15 6.92
CA TYR A 692 16.06 46.04 7.89
C TYR A 692 17.47 45.72 8.42
N PRO A 693 17.64 45.31 9.71
CA PRO A 693 18.95 45.04 10.30
C PRO A 693 19.69 43.84 9.68
N ASN A 694 18.99 42.99 8.93
CA ASN A 694 19.48 41.84 8.16
C ASN A 694 18.79 41.79 6.76
N GLY A 695 18.49 42.95 6.16
CA GLY A 695 17.48 43.15 5.10
C GLY A 695 17.82 42.63 3.70
N TYR A 696 17.72 41.31 3.52
CA TYR A 696 17.73 40.68 2.19
C TYR A 696 16.57 39.70 2.01
N ALA A 697 16.15 39.49 0.76
CA ALA A 697 15.25 38.42 0.36
C ALA A 697 15.86 37.63 -0.79
N ILE A 698 15.50 36.35 -0.89
CA ILE A 698 15.92 35.48 -1.99
C ILE A 698 14.66 35.11 -2.75
N TYR A 699 14.64 35.40 -4.04
CA TYR A 699 13.57 34.95 -4.94
C TYR A 699 14.17 33.97 -5.95
N VAL A 700 13.38 32.97 -6.33
CA VAL A 700 13.78 31.99 -7.32
C VAL A 700 12.66 31.88 -8.32
N SER A 701 13.01 32.09 -9.57
CA SER A 701 12.06 32.13 -10.65
C SER A 701 12.65 31.52 -11.91
N SER A 702 11.89 31.38 -12.98
CA SER A 702 12.34 30.66 -14.18
C SER A 702 12.19 31.49 -15.44
N GLU A 703 12.68 31.04 -16.61
CA GLU A 703 12.31 31.65 -17.90
C GLU A 703 10.77 31.77 -18.09
N PHE A 704 10.02 31.07 -17.24
CA PHE A 704 8.56 31.02 -17.12
C PHE A 704 8.00 31.64 -15.83
N SER A 705 8.72 32.48 -15.08
CA SER A 705 8.20 33.41 -14.05
C SER A 705 9.28 34.29 -13.42
N ARG A 706 8.91 35.38 -12.73
CA ARG A 706 9.84 36.18 -11.92
C ARG A 706 9.66 35.93 -10.43
#